data_AF-A0A3R0XES6-F1
#
_entry.id   AF-A0A3R0XES6-F1
#
_cell.length_a   1.000
_cell.length_b   1.000
_cell.length_c   1.000
_cell.angle_alpha   90.00
_cell.angle_beta   90.00
_cell.angle_gamma   90.00
#
_symmetry.space_group_name_H-M   'P 1'
#
loop_
_entity.id
_entity.type
_entity.pdbx_description
1 polymer ?
#
loop_
_entity_poly.entity_id
_entity_poly.type
_entity_poly.pdbx_seq_one_letter_code
_entity_poly.pdbx_strand_id
1 'polypeptide(L)'
;MFSLFSGKRTKSVPRIPHPSGREPLKREGKLTRRDEAKIYAHGPSFIDFLPWVEYLPEDECLLLDDGVSVGAVFSLSPAQTDGRSAERLEEIRDITEAALQNGPEERSSHQWVVQFYCQDEADLTAEMDLLRGYVSPAAQGSAFTQAWLSETERHLQVINRPEGLFKDETVTGVSWRGQIRQVRMVVYRYVNSRQRESYPPVVQLRQTCDRLSAALSQAGVVCRRQNGEQIHAWLLRLFNPAPSWIDRQTLYRTAAWRDSRQDKLPVDTDFSESLFFTRPRSEAKKGVWWFDNVAHRAVSVENLTKPPEPGLLTAERERGERINALMDMMPPGTVACLTLLIQPQHELEEEFARLGKRALGDNVESERTRDQVEEARAWLKEKHKLYRGALTFLLKAPDMKTLDHHHLSLSTVLVNAGLKPLNPEYDLSPLNTYLRALPMCFNPELDRNRWYTWLTFVQHIAGLAPVYGRSTGTGNPGISFFNRGGEPLHFDPLKDRKNSAHLLLFGPTGAGKSATLCVALCQMLAMYRSRLFLVESGNSFGLLADYCRSLGLTVNKVSINPGRGTCLPVFPDSHLIMTLAPDKLVVDEYQLKDIGDVDTDDDNNDERDVLGEMEIAAILMITGGEKDEKLSRADRGLLRRALVMTAERVYGEKRQMLPSDLKATLETIATDSSEKPGGGPRWHTKMQSRASEMALALELMTEGFEGELFNREGEAWPEADVTIVDLAYLSREGYESQMALAVISLANTVNHIAERDQFEKRNTLFDIDEAHVVTANPLLAPYFAKKSKMWRKLGTWLWLATQNLKDFPDESEKMLNMAEWWICLTMPPDEIEQVARFRSLTEEQKQMLASAKKGQKVNGIPCYTEGVVMGSNLNALFRSVPPSLYLALGMTEKDEKAQRRELMKAHGCTELEAAFMVARELDRRRGTGAVNEI
;
A
#
# COMPACT_ATOMS: atom_id res chain seq x y z
N MET A 1 -71.91 -22.91 33.37
CA MET A 1 -72.29 -23.86 34.44
C MET A 1 -71.47 -23.53 35.67
N PHE A 2 -72.13 -23.23 36.81
CA PHE A 2 -71.68 -23.23 38.24
C PHE A 2 -70.22 -22.85 38.60
N SER A 3 -69.94 -22.09 39.67
CA SER A 3 -70.61 -22.17 40.97
C SER A 3 -70.50 -20.88 41.81
N LEU A 4 -71.59 -20.67 42.55
CA LEU A 4 -71.76 -19.83 43.73
C LEU A 4 -70.77 -20.19 44.86
N PHE A 5 -70.33 -19.21 45.67
CA PHE A 5 -70.90 -18.93 47.00
C PHE A 5 -70.18 -17.75 47.70
N SER A 6 -70.98 -16.91 48.34
CA SER A 6 -70.61 -15.72 49.11
C SER A 6 -69.84 -16.03 50.40
N GLY A 7 -68.80 -15.24 50.72
CA GLY A 7 -68.05 -15.34 51.97
C GLY A 7 -67.65 -13.97 52.55
N LYS A 8 -68.40 -13.54 53.58
CA LYS A 8 -68.06 -12.70 54.76
C LYS A 8 -67.01 -11.57 54.65
N ARG A 9 -67.48 -10.35 55.00
CA ARG A 9 -66.70 -9.18 55.46
C ARG A 9 -65.59 -9.58 56.46
N THR A 10 -64.34 -9.29 56.13
CA THR A 10 -63.21 -9.24 57.06
C THR A 10 -63.06 -7.83 57.65
N LYS A 11 -62.77 -7.80 58.96
CA LYS A 11 -62.78 -6.64 59.85
C LYS A 11 -61.81 -5.53 59.43
N SER A 12 -62.18 -4.28 59.71
CA SER A 12 -61.31 -3.11 59.63
C SER A 12 -60.06 -3.28 60.49
N VAL A 13 -58.89 -3.18 59.87
CA VAL A 13 -57.59 -3.05 60.57
C VAL A 13 -57.59 -1.73 61.36
N PRO A 14 -57.16 -1.69 62.63
CA PRO A 14 -57.03 -0.43 63.37
C PRO A 14 -55.99 0.45 62.70
N ARG A 15 -56.33 1.71 62.42
CA ARG A 15 -55.36 2.72 61.98
C ARG A 15 -54.32 2.90 63.09
N ILE A 16 -53.06 2.63 62.79
CA ILE A 16 -51.93 3.06 63.62
C ILE A 16 -51.81 4.58 63.43
N PRO A 17 -52.03 5.41 64.46
CA PRO A 17 -51.88 6.85 64.31
C PRO A 17 -50.41 7.21 64.16
N HIS A 18 -50.11 8.12 63.23
CA HIS A 18 -48.78 8.69 63.05
C HIS A 18 -48.35 9.41 64.35
N PRO A 19 -47.10 9.24 64.84
CA PRO A 19 -46.68 9.69 66.17
C PRO A 19 -46.77 11.19 66.44
N SER A 20 -47.03 12.02 65.42
CA SER A 20 -47.17 13.48 65.53
C SER A 20 -48.61 13.99 65.51
N GLY A 21 -49.63 13.12 65.42
CA GLY A 21 -51.05 13.51 65.40
C GLY A 21 -51.48 14.36 64.20
N ARG A 22 -50.62 14.56 63.20
CA ARG A 22 -50.95 15.31 61.98
C ARG A 22 -51.63 14.40 60.97
N GLU A 23 -52.84 14.76 60.54
CA GLU A 23 -53.46 14.12 59.38
C GLU A 23 -52.63 14.42 58.12
N PRO A 24 -52.38 13.43 57.24
CA PRO A 24 -51.67 13.66 55.99
C PRO A 24 -52.47 14.62 55.11
N LEU A 25 -51.97 15.84 54.96
CA LEU A 25 -52.51 16.83 54.03
C LEU A 25 -52.38 16.30 52.60
N LYS A 26 -53.50 15.94 51.98
CA LYS A 26 -53.55 15.69 50.54
C LYS A 26 -53.66 17.03 49.83
N ARG A 27 -52.71 17.34 48.94
CA ARG A 27 -52.87 18.45 47.99
C ARG A 27 -54.14 18.23 47.16
N GLU A 28 -54.93 19.28 46.91
CA GLU A 28 -56.17 19.26 46.09
C GLU A 28 -55.94 18.99 44.58
N GLY A 29 -54.88 18.24 44.24
CA GLY A 29 -54.47 18.00 42.87
C GLY A 29 -55.31 16.93 42.19
N LYS A 30 -55.84 17.26 41.00
CA LYS A 30 -56.46 16.36 40.03
C LYS A 30 -55.52 15.26 39.47
N LEU A 31 -54.31 15.13 40.01
CA LEU A 31 -53.29 14.21 39.53
C LEU A 31 -53.47 12.85 40.18
N THR A 32 -53.92 11.86 39.41
CA THR A 32 -54.14 10.52 39.94
C THR A 32 -52.81 9.77 40.10
N ARG A 33 -52.76 8.72 40.91
CA ARG A 33 -51.60 7.82 40.98
C ARG A 33 -51.21 7.24 39.61
N ARG A 34 -52.16 7.15 38.67
CA ARG A 34 -51.91 6.73 37.29
C ARG A 34 -51.19 7.81 36.49
N ASP A 35 -51.51 9.08 36.74
CA ASP A 35 -50.82 10.21 36.12
C ASP A 35 -49.42 10.39 36.70
N GLU A 36 -49.25 10.17 38.01
CA GLU A 36 -47.94 10.07 38.65
C GLU A 36 -47.13 8.90 38.08
N ALA A 37 -47.72 7.71 37.92
CA ALA A 37 -47.04 6.57 37.29
C ALA A 37 -46.64 6.83 35.83
N LYS A 38 -47.40 7.65 35.07
CA LYS A 38 -47.03 8.09 33.72
C LYS A 38 -45.82 9.02 33.70
N ILE A 39 -45.57 9.79 34.77
CA ILE A 39 -44.37 10.63 34.88
C ILE A 39 -43.11 9.75 35.02
N TYR A 40 -43.22 8.62 35.71
CA TYR A 40 -42.14 7.64 35.87
C TYR A 40 -42.11 6.55 34.76
N ALA A 41 -43.12 6.53 33.88
CA ALA A 41 -43.15 5.63 32.75
C ALA A 41 -42.13 6.10 31.70
N HIS A 42 -41.11 5.28 31.49
CA HIS A 42 -40.10 5.46 30.44
C HIS A 42 -40.21 4.25 29.51
N GLY A 43 -40.13 4.51 28.20
CA GLY A 43 -39.94 3.44 27.23
C GLY A 43 -38.52 2.86 27.37
N PRO A 44 -38.27 1.67 26.77
CA PRO A 44 -36.93 1.10 26.76
C PRO A 44 -35.94 2.09 26.14
N SER A 45 -34.77 2.20 26.76
CA SER A 45 -33.63 2.94 26.23
C SER A 45 -33.13 2.27 24.95
N PHE A 46 -32.42 3.02 24.09
CA PHE A 46 -31.69 2.40 22.97
C PHE A 46 -30.67 1.38 23.47
N ILE A 47 -30.03 1.67 24.60
CA ILE A 47 -29.01 0.85 25.23
C ILE A 47 -29.58 -0.51 25.65
N ASP A 48 -30.85 -0.59 26.05
CA ASP A 48 -31.53 -1.83 26.45
C ASP A 48 -31.64 -2.86 25.29
N PHE A 49 -31.37 -2.45 24.05
CA PHE A 49 -31.35 -3.35 22.88
C PHE A 49 -29.95 -3.84 22.51
N LEU A 50 -28.91 -3.35 23.19
CA LEU A 50 -27.52 -3.66 22.87
C LEU A 50 -27.04 -4.81 23.77
N PRO A 51 -26.42 -5.85 23.19
CA PRO A 51 -26.16 -7.07 23.95
C PRO A 51 -24.80 -7.05 24.65
N TRP A 52 -23.98 -6.00 24.58
CA TRP A 52 -22.58 -6.05 25.06
C TRP A 52 -22.47 -5.62 26.52
N VAL A 53 -22.04 -6.53 27.39
CA VAL A 53 -21.86 -6.25 28.83
C VAL A 53 -20.45 -5.80 29.13
N GLU A 54 -19.47 -6.65 28.78
CA GLU A 54 -18.05 -6.37 29.00
C GLU A 54 -17.17 -7.10 27.98
N TYR A 55 -15.95 -6.60 27.79
CA TYR A 55 -14.90 -7.30 27.05
C TYR A 55 -14.07 -8.15 28.02
N LEU A 56 -13.84 -9.42 27.68
CA LEU A 56 -13.06 -10.37 28.45
C LEU A 56 -11.64 -10.49 27.85
N PRO A 57 -10.59 -9.84 28.42
CA PRO A 57 -9.28 -9.77 27.77
C PRO A 57 -8.54 -11.10 27.70
N GLU A 58 -8.74 -11.99 28.68
CA GLU A 58 -8.08 -13.32 28.70
C GLU A 58 -8.64 -14.26 27.63
N ASP A 59 -9.90 -14.08 27.27
CA ASP A 59 -10.61 -14.92 26.32
C ASP A 59 -10.77 -14.28 24.93
N GLU A 60 -10.45 -13.00 24.84
CA GLU A 60 -10.53 -12.11 23.68
C GLU A 60 -11.94 -12.12 23.05
N CYS A 61 -12.97 -11.97 23.88
CA CYS A 61 -14.38 -11.97 23.45
C CYS A 61 -15.23 -10.96 24.24
N LEU A 62 -16.38 -10.61 23.67
CA LEU A 62 -17.42 -9.85 24.35
C LEU A 62 -18.39 -10.81 25.05
N LEU A 63 -18.70 -10.53 26.31
CA LEU A 63 -19.79 -11.15 27.06
C LEU A 63 -21.12 -10.49 26.69
N LEU A 64 -22.14 -11.31 26.46
CA LEU A 64 -23.47 -10.83 26.09
C LEU A 64 -24.40 -10.64 27.31
N ASP A 65 -25.52 -9.95 27.10
CA ASP A 65 -26.53 -9.53 28.08
C ASP A 65 -27.18 -10.66 28.89
N ASP A 66 -27.15 -11.90 28.40
CA ASP A 66 -27.57 -13.08 29.15
C ASP A 66 -26.52 -13.57 30.17
N GLY A 67 -25.36 -12.92 30.23
CA GLY A 67 -24.25 -13.20 31.15
C GLY A 67 -23.51 -14.51 30.88
N VAL A 68 -23.76 -15.17 29.75
CA VAL A 68 -23.18 -16.50 29.42
C VAL A 68 -22.72 -16.59 27.98
N SER A 69 -23.48 -16.02 27.05
CA SER A 69 -23.19 -16.02 25.63
C SER A 69 -22.05 -15.08 25.32
N VAL A 70 -21.31 -15.40 24.26
CA VAL A 70 -20.08 -14.68 23.90
C VAL A 70 -19.96 -14.51 22.39
N GLY A 71 -19.28 -13.44 21.99
CA GLY A 71 -18.96 -13.14 20.60
C GLY A 71 -17.55 -12.61 20.40
N ALA A 72 -17.01 -12.84 19.21
CA ALA A 72 -15.68 -12.39 18.81
C ALA A 72 -15.77 -11.49 17.59
N VAL A 73 -14.88 -10.49 17.53
CA VAL A 73 -14.74 -9.58 16.39
C VAL A 73 -13.34 -9.74 15.79
N PHE A 74 -13.27 -9.81 14.47
CA PHE A 74 -12.04 -9.88 13.68
C PHE A 74 -11.98 -8.72 12.72
N SER A 75 -10.80 -8.13 12.56
CA SER A 75 -10.45 -7.35 11.38
C SER A 75 -9.98 -8.30 10.29
N LEU A 76 -10.47 -8.12 9.07
CA LEU A 76 -10.05 -8.91 7.92
C LEU A 76 -9.17 -8.06 6.99
N SER A 77 -8.04 -8.62 6.57
CA SER A 77 -7.35 -8.15 5.36
C SER A 77 -7.78 -9.05 4.21
N PRO A 78 -8.52 -8.53 3.22
CA PRO A 78 -9.10 -9.35 2.16
C PRO A 78 -8.04 -9.89 1.20
N ALA A 79 -8.41 -10.93 0.46
CA ALA A 79 -7.59 -11.50 -0.60
C ALA A 79 -7.45 -10.50 -1.76
N GLN A 80 -6.22 -10.36 -2.27
CA GLN A 80 -5.89 -9.39 -3.33
C GLN A 80 -6.53 -9.78 -4.67
N THR A 81 -7.29 -8.86 -5.25
CA THR A 81 -7.99 -9.06 -6.54
C THR A 81 -7.45 -8.22 -7.70
N ASP A 82 -6.54 -7.27 -7.46
CA ASP A 82 -6.03 -6.39 -8.52
C ASP A 82 -5.35 -7.21 -9.63
N GLY A 83 -5.80 -7.04 -10.88
CA GLY A 83 -5.21 -7.72 -12.05
C GLY A 83 -5.32 -9.25 -12.03
N ARG A 84 -6.17 -9.83 -11.18
CA ARG A 84 -6.38 -11.29 -11.10
C ARG A 84 -7.40 -11.77 -12.14
N SER A 85 -7.22 -13.01 -12.59
CA SER A 85 -8.14 -13.66 -13.52
C SER A 85 -9.49 -13.97 -12.87
N ALA A 86 -10.53 -14.14 -13.69
CA ALA A 86 -11.84 -14.60 -13.21
C ALA A 86 -11.76 -15.95 -12.49
N GLU A 87 -10.91 -16.87 -13.00
CA GLU A 87 -10.66 -18.19 -12.40
C GLU A 87 -10.11 -18.07 -10.98
N ARG A 88 -9.19 -17.14 -10.73
CA ARG A 88 -8.66 -16.90 -9.37
C ARG A 88 -9.73 -16.38 -8.42
N LEU A 89 -10.67 -15.54 -8.89
CA LEU A 89 -11.79 -15.07 -8.07
C LEU A 89 -12.78 -16.20 -7.73
N GLU A 90 -13.00 -17.12 -8.67
CA GLU A 90 -13.80 -18.33 -8.45
C GLU A 90 -13.14 -19.26 -7.42
N GLU A 91 -11.82 -19.46 -7.50
CA GLU A 91 -11.07 -20.23 -6.50
C GLU A 91 -11.22 -19.65 -5.09
N ILE A 92 -11.09 -18.31 -4.95
CA ILE A 92 -11.30 -17.62 -3.66
C ILE A 92 -12.74 -17.83 -3.16
N ARG A 93 -13.75 -17.79 -4.06
CA ARG A 93 -15.16 -18.05 -3.72
C ARG A 93 -15.31 -19.46 -3.18
N ASP A 94 -14.78 -20.46 -3.87
CA ASP A 94 -14.99 -21.87 -3.53
C ASP A 94 -14.30 -22.25 -2.22
N ILE A 95 -13.10 -21.70 -1.96
CA ILE A 95 -12.43 -21.84 -0.65
C ILE A 95 -13.24 -21.15 0.44
N THR A 96 -13.77 -19.95 0.18
CA THR A 96 -14.61 -19.21 1.14
C THR A 96 -15.92 -19.96 1.42
N GLU A 97 -16.55 -20.52 0.40
CA GLU A 97 -17.73 -21.39 0.53
C GLU A 97 -17.40 -22.58 1.44
N ALA A 98 -16.31 -23.30 1.16
CA ALA A 98 -15.88 -24.42 1.98
C ALA A 98 -15.59 -24.01 3.44
N ALA A 99 -15.00 -22.83 3.66
CA ALA A 99 -14.73 -22.28 4.99
C ALA A 99 -16.03 -22.01 5.77
N LEU A 100 -17.03 -21.40 5.13
CA LEU A 100 -18.32 -21.09 5.75
C LEU A 100 -19.16 -22.35 5.98
N GLN A 101 -19.09 -23.35 5.10
CA GLN A 101 -19.83 -24.61 5.23
C GLN A 101 -19.25 -25.56 6.29
N ASN A 102 -17.93 -25.52 6.53
CA ASN A 102 -17.24 -26.49 7.38
C ASN A 102 -16.66 -25.88 8.68
N GLY A 103 -16.57 -24.55 8.76
CA GLY A 103 -16.02 -23.86 9.92
C GLY A 103 -16.92 -24.00 11.15
N PRO A 104 -18.12 -23.39 11.17
CA PRO A 104 -19.01 -23.47 12.32
C PRO A 104 -19.78 -24.80 12.39
N GLU A 105 -20.10 -25.24 13.61
CA GLU A 105 -20.93 -26.43 13.83
C GLU A 105 -22.40 -26.15 13.47
N GLU A 106 -23.06 -27.05 12.77
CA GLU A 106 -24.48 -26.93 12.45
C GLU A 106 -25.36 -27.30 13.65
N ARG A 107 -26.34 -26.44 13.99
CA ARG A 107 -27.21 -26.65 15.14
C ARG A 107 -28.67 -26.29 14.85
N SER A 108 -29.60 -27.12 15.30
CA SER A 108 -31.04 -26.93 15.10
C SER A 108 -31.64 -25.74 15.85
N SER A 109 -31.02 -25.37 16.97
CA SER A 109 -31.42 -24.22 17.79
C SER A 109 -30.17 -23.49 18.26
N HIS A 110 -30.31 -22.21 18.61
CA HIS A 110 -29.22 -21.40 19.15
C HIS A 110 -28.00 -21.46 18.20
N GLN A 111 -28.28 -21.18 16.93
CA GLN A 111 -27.37 -21.29 15.80
C GLN A 111 -26.18 -20.35 15.91
N TRP A 112 -25.05 -20.76 15.35
CA TRP A 112 -23.94 -19.84 15.11
C TRP A 112 -24.36 -18.77 14.12
N VAL A 113 -24.00 -17.53 14.42
CA VAL A 113 -24.18 -16.39 13.53
C VAL A 113 -22.82 -15.84 13.15
N VAL A 114 -22.62 -15.65 11.85
CA VAL A 114 -21.46 -14.98 11.29
C VAL A 114 -21.94 -13.71 10.58
N GLN A 115 -21.39 -12.56 10.95
CA GLN A 115 -21.70 -11.28 10.33
C GLN A 115 -20.44 -10.69 9.72
N PHE A 116 -20.50 -10.26 8.47
CA PHE A 116 -19.45 -9.49 7.84
C PHE A 116 -19.88 -8.03 7.72
N TYR A 117 -18.97 -7.12 8.05
CA TYR A 117 -19.13 -5.69 7.93
C TYR A 117 -18.10 -5.15 6.95
N CYS A 118 -18.54 -4.32 6.01
CA CYS A 118 -17.65 -3.59 5.10
C CYS A 118 -18.02 -2.11 5.13
N GLN A 119 -17.04 -1.26 5.41
CA GLN A 119 -17.21 0.18 5.53
C GLN A 119 -15.98 0.89 5.01
N ASP A 120 -16.17 1.89 4.15
CA ASP A 120 -15.10 2.80 3.77
C ASP A 120 -15.04 3.94 4.79
N GLU A 121 -13.95 3.99 5.55
CA GLU A 121 -13.69 4.96 6.60
C GLU A 121 -12.83 6.11 6.06
N ALA A 122 -13.29 7.33 6.33
CA ALA A 122 -12.57 8.56 6.00
C ALA A 122 -11.43 8.85 7.00
N ASP A 123 -11.40 8.26 8.19
CA ASP A 123 -10.41 8.68 9.20
C ASP A 123 -9.00 8.13 8.89
N LEU A 124 -8.13 8.99 8.34
CA LEU A 124 -6.72 8.68 8.02
C LEU A 124 -5.75 9.06 9.16
N THR A 125 -6.23 9.27 10.38
CA THR A 125 -5.37 9.64 11.52
C THR A 125 -4.38 8.52 11.88
N ALA A 126 -4.87 7.27 11.93
CA ALA A 126 -4.02 6.12 12.24
C ALA A 126 -2.92 5.89 11.17
N GLU A 127 -3.22 6.26 9.92
CA GLU A 127 -2.26 6.24 8.82
C GLU A 127 -1.15 7.28 9.06
N MET A 128 -1.50 8.49 9.49
CA MET A 128 -0.50 9.51 9.84
C MET A 128 0.36 9.10 11.05
N ASP A 129 -0.22 8.44 12.04
CA ASP A 129 0.51 7.91 13.20
C ASP A 129 1.50 6.81 12.77
N LEU A 130 1.11 5.93 11.84
CA LEU A 130 1.98 4.93 11.24
C LEU A 130 3.19 5.59 10.56
N LEU A 131 2.97 6.61 9.74
CA LEU A 131 4.05 7.36 9.08
C LEU A 131 5.01 8.02 10.07
N ARG A 132 4.47 8.70 11.10
CA ARG A 132 5.28 9.34 12.15
C ARG A 132 6.12 8.32 12.92
N GLY A 133 5.54 7.16 13.22
CA GLY A 133 6.21 6.07 13.94
C GLY A 133 7.27 5.33 13.12
N TYR A 134 7.20 5.40 11.78
CA TYR A 134 8.11 4.67 10.90
C TYR A 134 9.43 5.39 10.61
N VAL A 135 9.48 6.70 10.86
CA VAL A 135 10.68 7.54 10.63
C VAL A 135 11.88 6.97 11.39
N SER A 136 12.96 6.72 10.65
CA SER A 136 14.21 6.19 11.22
C SER A 136 14.86 7.19 12.21
N PRO A 137 15.63 6.70 13.20
CA PRO A 137 16.30 7.56 14.17
C PRO A 137 17.20 8.64 13.53
N ALA A 138 17.80 8.37 12.36
CA ALA A 138 18.68 9.31 11.66
C ALA A 138 17.92 10.48 10.99
N ALA A 139 16.65 10.30 10.69
CA ALA A 139 15.79 11.30 10.05
C ALA A 139 14.90 12.06 11.06
N GLN A 140 14.69 11.50 12.25
CA GLN A 140 13.90 12.11 13.31
C GLN A 140 14.39 13.52 13.67
N GLY A 141 13.44 14.45 13.79
CA GLY A 141 13.73 15.85 14.13
C GLY A 141 14.35 16.69 13.01
N SER A 142 14.65 16.13 11.83
CA SER A 142 15.15 16.93 10.71
C SER A 142 14.04 17.85 10.15
N ALA A 143 14.42 19.07 9.75
CA ALA A 143 13.46 20.01 9.16
C ALA A 143 12.84 19.47 7.86
N PHE A 144 13.61 18.71 7.08
CA PHE A 144 13.09 18.03 5.88
C PHE A 144 12.00 17.01 6.21
N THR A 145 12.24 16.13 7.19
CA THR A 145 11.24 15.14 7.63
C THR A 145 9.99 15.80 8.20
N GLN A 146 10.13 16.86 9.01
CA GLN A 146 8.97 17.57 9.55
C GLN A 146 8.15 18.27 8.46
N ALA A 147 8.80 18.92 7.50
CA ALA A 147 8.13 19.50 6.34
C ALA A 147 7.40 18.44 5.53
N TRP A 148 8.03 17.28 5.29
CA TRP A 148 7.41 16.18 4.56
C TRP A 148 6.18 15.63 5.29
N LEU A 149 6.28 15.33 6.59
CA LEU A 149 5.17 14.84 7.40
C LEU A 149 4.00 15.82 7.43
N SER A 150 4.29 17.12 7.56
CA SER A 150 3.26 18.18 7.58
C SER A 150 2.53 18.30 6.24
N GLU A 151 3.28 18.25 5.14
CA GLU A 151 2.69 18.30 3.79
C GLU A 151 1.86 17.04 3.49
N THR A 152 2.33 15.87 3.93
CA THR A 152 1.58 14.61 3.81
C THR A 152 0.32 14.64 4.66
N GLU A 153 0.38 15.09 5.92
CA GLU A 153 -0.79 15.24 6.78
C GLU A 153 -1.84 16.17 6.15
N ARG A 154 -1.41 17.32 5.64
CA ARG A 154 -2.26 18.26 4.90
C ARG A 154 -2.89 17.57 3.69
N HIS A 155 -2.10 16.82 2.92
CA HIS A 155 -2.60 16.12 1.74
C HIS A 155 -3.64 15.05 2.10
N LEU A 156 -3.42 14.24 3.14
CA LEU A 156 -4.37 13.24 3.62
C LEU A 156 -5.70 13.88 4.05
N GLN A 157 -5.67 15.04 4.72
CA GLN A 157 -6.88 15.79 5.06
C GLN A 157 -7.63 16.29 3.82
N VAL A 158 -6.89 16.72 2.80
CA VAL A 158 -7.43 17.26 1.56
C VAL A 158 -8.12 16.18 0.72
N ILE A 159 -7.49 15.01 0.56
CA ILE A 159 -8.03 13.94 -0.30
C ILE A 159 -9.21 13.22 0.34
N ASN A 160 -9.39 13.34 1.65
CA ASN A 160 -10.41 12.67 2.43
C ASN A 160 -11.77 13.42 2.49
N ARG A 161 -11.94 14.45 1.66
CA ARG A 161 -13.21 15.19 1.60
C ARG A 161 -14.32 14.32 1.02
N PRO A 162 -15.59 14.48 1.45
CA PRO A 162 -16.71 13.69 0.94
C PRO A 162 -16.85 13.73 -0.60
N GLU A 163 -16.58 14.90 -1.18
CA GLU A 163 -16.64 15.17 -2.63
C GLU A 163 -15.55 14.42 -3.43
N GLY A 164 -14.48 14.00 -2.76
CA GLY A 164 -13.24 13.49 -3.36
C GLY A 164 -12.35 14.59 -3.94
N LEU A 165 -11.20 14.16 -4.48
CA LEU A 165 -10.21 15.05 -5.09
C LEU A 165 -10.50 15.28 -6.58
N PHE A 166 -10.94 14.25 -7.29
CA PHE A 166 -11.31 14.30 -8.70
C PHE A 166 -12.27 13.15 -9.04
N LYS A 167 -12.98 13.27 -10.16
CA LYS A 167 -13.75 12.17 -10.74
C LYS A 167 -12.87 11.41 -11.73
N ASP A 168 -12.67 10.12 -11.49
CA ASP A 168 -11.90 9.26 -12.36
C ASP A 168 -12.78 8.76 -13.51
N GLU A 169 -12.73 9.45 -14.65
CA GLU A 169 -13.43 9.04 -15.87
C GLU A 169 -12.54 8.24 -16.82
N THR A 170 -11.39 7.74 -16.35
CA THR A 170 -10.50 6.89 -17.15
C THR A 170 -10.69 5.43 -16.78
N VAL A 171 -10.68 5.11 -15.48
CA VAL A 171 -10.70 3.71 -15.00
C VAL A 171 -11.99 3.41 -14.23
N THR A 172 -12.22 4.09 -13.11
CA THR A 172 -13.23 3.63 -12.14
C THR A 172 -14.63 4.20 -12.37
N GLY A 173 -14.77 5.38 -12.99
CA GLY A 173 -16.04 6.06 -13.18
C GLY A 173 -16.60 6.76 -11.93
N VAL A 174 -15.88 6.74 -10.80
CA VAL A 174 -16.32 7.28 -9.51
C VAL A 174 -15.48 8.47 -9.06
N SER A 175 -15.97 9.21 -8.06
CA SER A 175 -15.16 10.22 -7.36
C SER A 175 -14.09 9.55 -6.52
N TRP A 176 -12.83 9.82 -6.83
CA TRP A 176 -11.69 9.28 -6.09
C TRP A 176 -11.41 10.14 -4.86
N ARG A 177 -11.22 9.49 -3.71
CA ARG A 177 -10.93 10.13 -2.42
C ARG A 177 -10.05 9.22 -1.57
N GLY A 178 -9.25 9.80 -0.68
CA GLY A 178 -8.48 9.03 0.31
C GLY A 178 -9.41 8.45 1.37
N GLN A 179 -9.38 7.13 1.57
CA GLN A 179 -10.23 6.41 2.52
C GLN A 179 -9.62 5.04 2.81
N ILE A 180 -10.02 4.36 3.88
CA ILE A 180 -9.56 3.00 4.22
C ILE A 180 -10.77 2.07 4.23
N ARG A 181 -10.71 0.94 3.51
CA ARG A 181 -11.76 -0.07 3.55
C ARG A 181 -11.55 -0.96 4.76
N GLN A 182 -12.44 -0.83 5.73
CA GLN A 182 -12.44 -1.64 6.94
C GLN A 182 -13.42 -2.80 6.78
N VAL A 183 -12.87 -4.01 6.80
CA VAL A 183 -13.65 -5.25 6.80
C VAL A 183 -13.56 -5.91 8.16
N ARG A 184 -14.72 -6.25 8.73
CA ARG A 184 -14.81 -6.96 10.01
C ARG A 184 -15.67 -8.21 9.91
N MET A 185 -15.31 -9.25 10.65
CA MET A 185 -16.10 -10.46 10.81
C MET A 185 -16.46 -10.64 12.28
N VAL A 186 -17.73 -10.83 12.57
CA VAL A 186 -18.26 -11.05 13.92
C VAL A 186 -18.83 -12.46 13.99
N VAL A 187 -18.34 -13.25 14.94
CA VAL A 187 -18.79 -14.64 15.15
C VAL A 187 -19.32 -14.76 16.57
N TYR A 188 -20.57 -15.19 16.73
CA TYR A 188 -21.19 -15.31 18.05
C TYR A 188 -22.29 -16.37 18.08
N ARG A 189 -22.71 -16.72 19.29
CA ARG A 189 -23.82 -17.65 19.53
C ARG A 189 -24.50 -17.32 20.85
N TYR A 190 -25.83 -17.16 20.82
CA TYR A 190 -26.66 -17.15 22.01
C TYR A 190 -26.81 -18.58 22.53
N VAL A 191 -26.63 -18.82 23.84
CA VAL A 191 -26.62 -20.15 24.45
C VAL A 191 -27.95 -20.44 25.13
N ASN A 192 -28.41 -21.68 25.01
CA ASN A 192 -29.56 -22.14 25.75
C ASN A 192 -29.15 -22.52 27.18
N SER A 193 -29.50 -21.70 28.17
CA SER A 193 -29.20 -21.98 29.59
C SER A 193 -29.80 -23.28 30.13
N ARG A 194 -30.79 -23.86 29.43
CA ARG A 194 -31.43 -25.13 29.81
C ARG A 194 -30.73 -26.36 29.27
N GLN A 195 -29.82 -26.19 28.30
CA GLN A 195 -29.11 -27.29 27.66
C GLN A 195 -27.68 -27.40 28.23
N ARG A 196 -27.29 -28.60 28.66
CA ARG A 196 -25.93 -28.85 29.12
C ARG A 196 -25.02 -29.11 27.92
N GLU A 197 -24.02 -28.26 27.76
CA GLU A 197 -23.00 -28.38 26.73
C GLU A 197 -21.73 -29.05 27.27
N SER A 198 -20.97 -29.71 26.40
CA SER A 198 -19.71 -30.39 26.78
C SER A 198 -18.59 -29.43 27.13
N TYR A 199 -18.57 -28.25 26.51
CA TYR A 199 -17.55 -27.22 26.72
C TYR A 199 -18.20 -25.87 27.06
N PRO A 200 -17.52 -24.99 27.82
CA PRO A 200 -17.98 -23.63 28.04
C PRO A 200 -18.15 -22.85 26.73
N PRO A 201 -19.07 -21.86 26.66
CA PRO A 201 -19.32 -21.07 25.45
C PRO A 201 -18.07 -20.42 24.85
N VAL A 202 -17.19 -19.90 25.70
CA VAL A 202 -15.89 -19.31 25.31
C VAL A 202 -15.00 -20.29 24.55
N VAL A 203 -14.92 -21.55 25.02
CA VAL A 203 -14.11 -22.59 24.38
C VAL A 203 -14.70 -22.97 23.03
N GLN A 204 -16.02 -23.08 22.93
CA GLN A 204 -16.71 -23.35 21.66
C GLN A 204 -16.51 -22.22 20.64
N LEU A 205 -16.55 -20.97 21.11
CA LEU A 205 -16.29 -19.79 20.30
C LEU A 205 -14.87 -19.82 19.74
N ARG A 206 -13.86 -20.06 20.59
CA ARG A 206 -12.46 -20.17 20.18
C ARG A 206 -12.26 -21.24 19.11
N GLN A 207 -12.74 -22.47 19.35
CA GLN A 207 -12.63 -23.57 18.38
C GLN A 207 -13.31 -23.27 17.04
N THR A 208 -14.44 -22.57 17.05
CA THR A 208 -15.14 -22.19 15.82
C THR A 208 -14.40 -21.08 15.07
N CYS A 209 -13.90 -20.08 15.80
CA CYS A 209 -13.13 -18.98 15.24
C CYS A 209 -11.79 -19.46 14.64
N ASP A 210 -11.08 -20.36 15.33
CA ASP A 210 -9.79 -20.89 14.87
C ASP A 210 -9.96 -21.69 13.57
N ARG A 211 -10.99 -22.54 13.49
CA ARG A 211 -11.32 -23.29 12.27
C ARG A 211 -11.68 -22.37 11.11
N LEU A 212 -12.54 -21.37 11.36
CA LEU A 212 -12.96 -20.42 10.34
C LEU A 212 -11.78 -19.56 9.85
N SER A 213 -10.96 -19.06 10.76
CA SER A 213 -9.79 -18.23 10.43
C SER A 213 -8.74 -19.03 9.65
N ALA A 214 -8.47 -20.28 10.06
CA ALA A 214 -7.55 -21.16 9.34
C ALA A 214 -8.05 -21.50 7.92
N ALA A 215 -9.36 -21.72 7.75
CA ALA A 215 -9.96 -22.00 6.46
C ALA A 215 -9.93 -20.75 5.54
N LEU A 216 -10.31 -19.58 6.05
CA LEU A 216 -10.25 -18.32 5.29
C LEU A 216 -8.82 -17.92 4.91
N SER A 217 -7.82 -18.27 5.72
CA SER A 217 -6.41 -18.05 5.38
C SER A 217 -5.98 -18.76 4.10
N GLN A 218 -6.62 -19.89 3.73
CA GLN A 218 -6.32 -20.58 2.47
C GLN A 218 -6.79 -19.78 1.24
N ALA A 219 -7.82 -18.95 1.40
CA ALA A 219 -8.28 -18.01 0.37
C ALA A 219 -7.39 -16.77 0.27
N GLY A 220 -6.37 -16.63 1.12
CA GLY A 220 -5.52 -15.44 1.21
C GLY A 220 -6.08 -14.33 2.10
N VAL A 221 -7.08 -14.63 2.93
CA VAL A 221 -7.69 -13.67 3.87
C VAL A 221 -6.98 -13.75 5.22
N VAL A 222 -6.46 -12.63 5.70
CA VAL A 222 -5.84 -12.56 7.03
C VAL A 222 -6.87 -12.14 8.06
N CYS A 223 -7.13 -13.01 9.04
CA CYS A 223 -8.04 -12.73 10.15
C CYS A 223 -7.24 -12.31 11.39
N ARG A 224 -7.49 -11.11 11.92
CA ARG A 224 -6.87 -10.62 13.17
C ARG A 224 -7.93 -10.36 14.21
N ARG A 225 -7.83 -11.00 15.37
CA ARG A 225 -8.80 -10.82 16.46
C ARG A 225 -8.67 -9.41 17.07
N GLN A 226 -9.79 -8.76 17.34
CA GLN A 226 -9.83 -7.40 17.88
C GLN A 226 -9.92 -7.38 19.41
N ASN A 227 -9.23 -6.42 20.02
CA ASN A 227 -9.31 -6.16 21.46
C ASN A 227 -10.49 -5.22 21.82
N GLY A 228 -10.75 -5.06 23.12
CA GLY A 228 -11.84 -4.21 23.62
C GLY A 228 -11.72 -2.76 23.15
N GLU A 229 -10.50 -2.21 23.13
CA GLU A 229 -10.22 -0.87 22.63
C GLU A 229 -10.62 -0.69 21.17
N GLN A 230 -10.24 -1.62 20.29
CA GLN A 230 -10.53 -1.58 18.86
C GLN A 230 -12.04 -1.73 18.57
N ILE A 231 -12.71 -2.63 19.29
CA ILE A 231 -14.16 -2.84 19.14
C ILE A 231 -14.92 -1.60 19.63
N HIS A 232 -14.56 -1.08 20.80
CA HIS A 232 -15.14 0.14 21.35
C HIS A 232 -14.90 1.34 20.41
N ALA A 233 -13.68 1.49 19.87
CA ALA A 233 -13.34 2.56 18.94
C ALA A 233 -14.19 2.53 17.65
N TRP A 234 -14.54 1.34 17.16
CA TRP A 234 -15.44 1.18 16.00
C TRP A 234 -16.88 1.59 16.35
N LEU A 235 -17.43 1.05 17.43
CA LEU A 235 -18.81 1.31 17.84
C LEU A 235 -19.01 2.76 18.31
N LEU A 236 -18.02 3.35 18.98
CA LEU A 236 -18.06 4.75 19.44
C LEU A 236 -18.24 5.71 18.26
N ARG A 237 -17.56 5.46 17.13
CA ARG A 237 -17.69 6.23 15.89
C ARG A 237 -19.03 6.02 15.18
N LEU A 238 -19.62 4.84 15.34
CA LEU A 238 -20.94 4.52 14.77
C LEU A 238 -22.05 5.30 15.50
N PHE A 239 -21.97 5.40 16.83
CA PHE A 239 -22.99 6.04 17.67
C PHE A 239 -22.73 7.50 18.01
N ASN A 240 -21.53 8.02 17.77
CA ASN A 240 -21.20 9.44 17.98
C ASN A 240 -20.60 10.07 16.70
N PRO A 241 -21.34 10.06 15.57
CA PRO A 241 -20.79 10.48 14.28
C PRO A 241 -20.49 11.98 14.17
N ALA A 242 -21.13 12.83 14.98
CA ALA A 242 -21.04 14.29 14.85
C ALA A 242 -21.38 15.05 16.17
N PRO A 243 -20.66 14.78 17.27
CA PRO A 243 -21.00 15.36 18.57
C PRO A 243 -21.00 16.90 18.52
N SER A 244 -22.06 17.51 19.05
CA SER A 244 -22.26 18.98 18.96
C SER A 244 -21.54 19.78 20.05
N TRP A 245 -21.16 19.12 21.15
CA TRP A 245 -20.61 19.76 22.35
C TRP A 245 -19.08 19.61 22.47
N ILE A 246 -18.45 18.80 21.61
CA ILE A 246 -17.00 18.56 21.57
C ILE A 246 -16.57 18.20 20.15
N ASP A 247 -15.32 18.50 19.81
CA ASP A 247 -14.73 17.98 18.58
C ASP A 247 -14.68 16.43 18.58
N ARG A 248 -15.03 15.83 17.45
CA ARG A 248 -15.13 14.37 17.29
C ARG A 248 -13.81 13.64 17.62
N GLN A 249 -12.68 14.15 17.17
CA GLN A 249 -11.39 13.48 17.39
C GLN A 249 -10.97 13.59 18.85
N THR A 250 -11.32 14.69 19.51
CA THR A 250 -11.12 14.83 20.94
C THR A 250 -11.96 13.81 21.71
N LEU A 251 -13.26 13.68 21.39
CA LEU A 251 -14.12 12.65 21.99
C LEU A 251 -13.54 11.24 21.82
N TYR A 252 -13.19 10.86 20.59
CA TYR A 252 -12.68 9.51 20.30
C TYR A 252 -11.40 9.17 21.06
N ARG A 253 -10.53 10.16 21.32
CA ARG A 253 -9.32 9.98 22.14
C ARG A 253 -9.63 9.92 23.64
N THR A 254 -10.51 10.77 24.15
CA THR A 254 -10.80 10.84 25.60
C THR A 254 -11.71 9.72 26.09
N ALA A 255 -12.62 9.26 25.24
CA ALA A 255 -13.53 8.15 25.51
C ALA A 255 -12.95 6.80 25.07
N ALA A 256 -11.67 6.74 24.73
CA ALA A 256 -11.02 5.50 24.33
C ALA A 256 -11.07 4.48 25.48
N TRP A 257 -11.59 3.30 25.18
CA TRP A 257 -11.61 2.18 26.12
C TRP A 257 -10.19 1.73 26.44
N ARG A 258 -9.91 1.44 27.71
CA ARG A 258 -8.63 0.90 28.15
C ARG A 258 -8.89 -0.34 28.98
N ASP A 259 -8.21 -1.43 28.63
CA ASP A 259 -8.19 -2.66 29.42
C ASP A 259 -7.34 -2.46 30.69
N SER A 260 -7.79 -1.60 31.61
CA SER A 260 -7.07 -1.31 32.85
C SER A 260 -7.63 -2.12 34.01
N ARG A 261 -7.09 -3.34 34.20
CA ARG A 261 -6.96 -3.90 35.55
C ARG A 261 -5.84 -3.14 36.29
N GLN A 262 -6.07 -1.87 36.63
CA GLN A 262 -5.18 -1.14 37.56
C GLN A 262 -5.62 -1.39 39.00
N ASP A 263 -4.67 -1.35 39.94
CA ASP A 263 -4.82 -1.49 41.41
C ASP A 263 -5.72 -0.42 42.09
N LYS A 264 -6.65 0.20 41.35
CA LYS A 264 -7.64 1.16 41.85
C LYS A 264 -9.02 0.53 41.78
N LEU A 265 -9.90 0.93 42.69
CA LEU A 265 -11.32 0.55 42.66
C LEU A 265 -11.90 0.91 41.28
N PRO A 266 -12.39 -0.06 40.50
CA PRO A 266 -12.98 0.22 39.21
C PRO A 266 -14.26 1.05 39.40
N VAL A 267 -14.47 2.02 38.51
CA VAL A 267 -15.80 2.58 38.28
C VAL A 267 -16.38 1.70 37.19
N ASP A 268 -17.18 0.69 37.57
CA ASP A 268 -17.80 -0.22 36.61
C ASP A 268 -18.75 0.59 35.71
N THR A 269 -18.33 0.84 34.48
CA THR A 269 -19.20 1.33 33.40
C THR A 269 -19.46 0.16 32.46
N ASP A 270 -20.73 -0.20 32.31
CA ASP A 270 -21.19 -1.16 31.31
C ASP A 270 -20.65 -0.79 29.92
N PHE A 271 -20.20 -1.78 29.15
CA PHE A 271 -19.54 -1.55 27.85
C PHE A 271 -20.49 -0.89 26.84
N SER A 272 -21.79 -1.20 26.89
CA SER A 272 -22.77 -0.54 26.02
C SER A 272 -23.02 0.90 26.46
N GLU A 273 -23.10 1.17 27.75
CA GLU A 273 -23.27 2.53 28.29
C GLU A 273 -22.09 3.46 27.95
N SER A 274 -20.85 2.95 27.94
CA SER A 274 -19.66 3.75 27.64
C SER A 274 -19.62 4.31 26.21
N LEU A 275 -20.47 3.79 25.32
CA LEU A 275 -20.54 4.20 23.92
C LEU A 275 -21.42 5.45 23.68
N PHE A 276 -22.21 5.91 24.67
CA PHE A 276 -23.21 6.97 24.45
C PHE A 276 -22.93 8.24 25.24
N PHE A 277 -22.64 9.32 24.52
CA PHE A 277 -22.45 10.65 25.11
C PHE A 277 -23.60 11.62 24.78
N THR A 278 -24.33 11.33 23.71
CA THR A 278 -25.55 12.05 23.33
C THR A 278 -26.71 11.06 23.30
N ARG A 279 -27.89 11.47 23.80
CA ARG A 279 -29.08 10.62 23.80
C ARG A 279 -29.56 10.32 22.37
N PRO A 280 -29.65 9.05 21.94
CA PRO A 280 -30.25 8.68 20.66
C PRO A 280 -31.74 9.02 20.62
N ARG A 281 -32.27 9.36 19.43
CA ARG A 281 -33.71 9.55 19.21
C ARG A 281 -34.20 8.72 18.02
N SER A 282 -35.37 8.11 18.14
CA SER A 282 -36.04 7.43 17.02
C SER A 282 -37.16 8.28 16.43
N GLU A 283 -37.37 8.13 15.13
CA GLU A 283 -38.53 8.66 14.42
C GLU A 283 -39.24 7.51 13.70
N ALA A 284 -40.07 6.76 14.43
CA ALA A 284 -40.68 5.51 13.95
C ALA A 284 -41.49 5.67 12.65
N LYS A 285 -42.22 6.78 12.49
CA LYS A 285 -42.99 7.07 11.26
C LYS A 285 -42.11 7.18 10.01
N LYS A 286 -40.84 7.53 10.16
CA LYS A 286 -39.88 7.66 9.07
C LYS A 286 -38.88 6.50 9.03
N GLY A 287 -38.93 5.59 10.01
CA GLY A 287 -38.01 4.45 10.11
C GLY A 287 -36.55 4.83 10.34
N VAL A 288 -36.28 5.93 11.05
CA VAL A 288 -34.94 6.50 11.22
C VAL A 288 -34.52 6.57 12.69
N TRP A 289 -33.27 6.20 12.94
CA TRP A 289 -32.55 6.51 14.19
C TRP A 289 -31.72 7.78 14.00
N TRP A 290 -31.55 8.56 15.06
CA TRP A 290 -30.69 9.72 15.04
C TRP A 290 -29.65 9.63 16.15
N PHE A 291 -28.40 9.76 15.74
CA PHE A 291 -27.22 9.79 16.60
C PHE A 291 -26.49 11.11 16.33
N ASP A 292 -26.27 11.94 17.35
CA ASP A 292 -25.70 13.29 17.18
C ASP A 292 -26.39 14.15 16.11
N ASN A 293 -27.71 14.03 15.96
CA ASN A 293 -28.50 14.66 14.90
C ASN A 293 -28.14 14.24 13.46
N VAL A 294 -27.38 13.16 13.29
CA VAL A 294 -27.19 12.47 12.01
C VAL A 294 -28.27 11.41 11.87
N ALA A 295 -28.99 11.42 10.74
CA ALA A 295 -30.08 10.48 10.44
C ALA A 295 -29.51 9.16 9.92
N HIS A 296 -29.92 8.03 10.50
CA HIS A 296 -29.50 6.68 10.18
C HIS A 296 -30.69 5.83 9.71
N ARG A 297 -30.54 5.10 8.60
CA ARG A 297 -31.58 4.22 8.02
C ARG A 297 -30.97 2.91 7.57
N ALA A 298 -31.66 1.80 7.83
CA ALA A 298 -31.30 0.49 7.29
C ALA A 298 -32.04 0.22 5.98
N VAL A 299 -31.34 -0.37 5.01
CA VAL A 299 -31.90 -0.80 3.72
C VAL A 299 -31.58 -2.29 3.55
N SER A 300 -32.58 -3.14 3.74
CA SER A 300 -32.42 -4.59 3.56
C SER A 300 -32.57 -4.96 2.09
N VAL A 301 -31.80 -5.96 1.63
CA VAL A 301 -32.04 -6.64 0.36
C VAL A 301 -33.13 -7.69 0.57
N GLU A 302 -34.18 -7.62 -0.24
CA GLU A 302 -35.33 -8.55 -0.21
C GLU A 302 -34.96 -9.90 -0.82
N ASN A 303 -34.37 -9.87 -2.01
CA ASN A 303 -33.91 -11.06 -2.72
C ASN A 303 -32.83 -10.73 -3.77
N LEU A 304 -32.18 -11.79 -4.27
CA LEU A 304 -31.28 -11.73 -5.42
C LEU A 304 -32.07 -11.98 -6.70
N THR A 305 -31.88 -11.14 -7.72
CA THR A 305 -32.52 -11.34 -9.03
C THR A 305 -31.66 -12.16 -10.00
N LYS A 306 -30.38 -12.35 -9.68
CA LYS A 306 -29.43 -13.22 -10.38
C LYS A 306 -28.38 -13.75 -9.38
N PRO A 307 -27.70 -14.87 -9.67
CA PRO A 307 -26.58 -15.34 -8.86
C PRO A 307 -25.50 -14.27 -8.71
N PRO A 308 -24.99 -14.01 -7.51
CA PRO A 308 -23.92 -13.06 -7.30
C PRO A 308 -22.60 -13.69 -7.75
N GLU A 309 -21.96 -13.05 -8.72
CA GLU A 309 -20.61 -13.40 -9.15
C GLU A 309 -19.59 -13.16 -8.02
N PRO A 310 -18.42 -13.84 -8.02
CA PRO A 310 -17.38 -13.68 -7.00
C PRO A 310 -17.00 -12.21 -6.73
N GLY A 311 -16.90 -11.87 -5.43
CA GLY A 311 -16.52 -10.55 -4.96
C GLY A 311 -17.44 -9.41 -5.38
N LEU A 312 -18.74 -9.66 -5.60
CA LEU A 312 -19.70 -8.69 -6.13
C LEU A 312 -19.68 -7.34 -5.39
N LEU A 313 -19.48 -7.35 -4.07
CA LEU A 313 -19.46 -6.13 -3.26
C LEU A 313 -18.11 -5.39 -3.31
N THR A 314 -17.00 -6.10 -3.17
CA THR A 314 -15.70 -5.49 -2.82
C THR A 314 -14.56 -5.74 -3.80
N ALA A 315 -14.66 -6.71 -4.71
CA ALA A 315 -13.65 -6.95 -5.73
C ALA A 315 -13.71 -5.89 -6.85
N GLU A 316 -12.56 -5.60 -7.47
CA GLU A 316 -12.53 -4.84 -8.72
C GLU A 316 -13.11 -5.68 -9.85
N ARG A 317 -14.17 -5.17 -10.49
CA ARG A 317 -14.87 -5.87 -11.58
C ARG A 317 -15.02 -4.95 -12.78
N GLU A 318 -14.91 -5.53 -13.97
CA GLU A 318 -15.30 -4.86 -15.21
C GLU A 318 -16.82 -4.67 -15.27
N ARG A 319 -17.26 -3.43 -15.45
CA ARG A 319 -18.67 -3.02 -15.60
C ARG A 319 -18.76 -2.06 -16.78
N GLY A 320 -18.94 -2.62 -17.97
CA GLY A 320 -18.83 -1.86 -19.23
C GLY A 320 -17.37 -1.49 -19.48
N GLU A 321 -17.09 -0.20 -19.68
CA GLU A 321 -15.71 0.31 -19.88
C GLU A 321 -15.00 0.67 -18.55
N ARG A 322 -15.64 0.41 -17.40
CA ARG A 322 -15.15 0.81 -16.07
C ARG A 322 -14.71 -0.39 -15.24
N ILE A 323 -13.70 -0.19 -14.40
CA ILE A 323 -13.23 -1.18 -13.41
C ILE A 323 -13.42 -0.57 -12.02
N ASN A 324 -14.35 -1.11 -11.23
CA ASN A 324 -14.60 -0.64 -9.87
C ASN A 324 -15.19 -1.75 -8.97
N ALA A 325 -15.15 -1.53 -7.66
CA ALA A 325 -15.91 -2.32 -6.70
C ALA A 325 -17.28 -1.67 -6.49
N LEU A 326 -18.30 -2.48 -6.19
CA LEU A 326 -19.66 -1.96 -5.94
C LEU A 326 -19.68 -1.00 -4.76
N MET A 327 -18.89 -1.30 -3.72
CA MET A 327 -18.73 -0.44 -2.54
C MET A 327 -18.20 0.97 -2.89
N ASP A 328 -17.39 1.13 -3.95
CA ASP A 328 -16.87 2.45 -4.35
C ASP A 328 -17.96 3.38 -4.89
N MET A 329 -19.08 2.80 -5.36
CA MET A 329 -20.23 3.54 -5.89
C MET A 329 -21.27 3.88 -4.81
N MET A 330 -21.07 3.42 -3.58
CA MET A 330 -22.02 3.62 -2.50
C MET A 330 -21.94 5.04 -1.94
N PRO A 331 -23.04 5.58 -1.39
CA PRO A 331 -23.00 6.84 -0.68
C PRO A 331 -21.96 6.86 0.45
N PRO A 332 -21.33 8.00 0.75
CA PRO A 332 -20.31 8.10 1.78
C PRO A 332 -20.80 7.62 3.15
N GLY A 333 -19.99 6.83 3.84
CA GLY A 333 -20.30 6.34 5.18
C GLY A 333 -21.33 5.20 5.24
N THR A 334 -21.66 4.58 4.10
CA THR A 334 -22.46 3.35 4.05
C THR A 334 -21.73 2.19 4.71
N VAL A 335 -22.44 1.40 5.53
CA VAL A 335 -21.94 0.14 6.09
C VAL A 335 -22.73 -1.02 5.50
N ALA A 336 -22.08 -1.94 4.82
CA ALA A 336 -22.70 -3.18 4.37
C ALA A 336 -22.57 -4.25 5.47
N CYS A 337 -23.68 -4.90 5.83
CA CYS A 337 -23.75 -5.98 6.81
C CYS A 337 -24.33 -7.24 6.14
N LEU A 338 -23.54 -8.30 6.05
CA LEU A 338 -23.97 -9.62 5.59
C LEU A 338 -24.06 -10.56 6.80
N THR A 339 -25.26 -10.96 7.17
CA THR A 339 -25.53 -11.90 8.27
C THR A 339 -25.84 -13.28 7.73
N LEU A 340 -25.23 -14.31 8.33
CA LEU A 340 -25.36 -15.71 7.98
C LEU A 340 -25.73 -16.52 9.23
N LEU A 341 -26.71 -17.43 9.11
CA LEU A 341 -27.12 -18.38 10.14
C LEU A 341 -26.73 -19.80 9.72
N ILE A 342 -25.98 -20.48 10.58
CA ILE A 342 -25.48 -21.83 10.30
C ILE A 342 -26.53 -22.85 10.77
N GLN A 343 -27.24 -23.45 9.81
CA GLN A 343 -28.35 -24.38 10.07
C GLN A 343 -28.06 -25.80 9.53
N PRO A 344 -28.59 -26.87 10.17
CA PRO A 344 -28.42 -28.23 9.69
C PRO A 344 -29.15 -28.47 8.38
N GLN A 345 -28.48 -29.12 7.43
CA GLN A 345 -29.06 -29.34 6.10
C GLN A 345 -30.18 -30.39 6.10
N HIS A 346 -30.10 -31.40 6.97
CA HIS A 346 -31.12 -32.45 7.07
C HIS A 346 -32.50 -31.90 7.47
N GLU A 347 -32.56 -30.88 8.33
CA GLU A 347 -33.83 -30.24 8.71
C GLU A 347 -34.45 -29.49 7.54
N LEU A 348 -33.61 -28.87 6.71
CA LEU A 348 -34.05 -28.17 5.52
C LEU A 348 -34.56 -29.17 4.47
N GLU A 349 -33.90 -30.31 4.30
CA GLU A 349 -34.37 -31.40 3.43
C GLU A 349 -35.74 -31.93 3.88
N GLU A 350 -35.95 -32.10 5.19
CA GLU A 350 -37.24 -32.51 5.74
C GLU A 350 -38.32 -31.43 5.54
N GLU A 351 -37.98 -30.15 5.71
CA GLU A 351 -38.87 -29.01 5.46
C GLU A 351 -39.30 -28.99 3.99
N PHE A 352 -38.36 -29.13 3.06
CA PHE A 352 -38.63 -29.21 1.61
C PHE A 352 -39.45 -30.46 1.24
N ALA A 353 -39.15 -31.62 1.81
CA ALA A 353 -39.94 -32.83 1.58
C ALA A 353 -41.39 -32.67 2.06
N ARG A 354 -41.61 -31.99 3.18
CA ARG A 354 -42.94 -31.66 3.70
C ARG A 354 -43.66 -30.64 2.82
N LEU A 355 -42.94 -29.65 2.31
CA LEU A 355 -43.48 -28.62 1.43
C LEU A 355 -43.92 -29.21 0.08
N GLY A 356 -43.09 -30.06 -0.53
CA GLY A 356 -43.45 -30.81 -1.73
C GLY A 356 -44.67 -31.71 -1.54
N LYS A 357 -44.79 -32.40 -0.40
CA LYS A 357 -45.98 -33.22 -0.05
C LYS A 357 -47.26 -32.40 0.15
N ARG A 358 -47.16 -31.11 0.50
CA ARG A 358 -48.31 -30.23 0.74
C ARG A 358 -48.80 -29.53 -0.53
N ALA A 359 -47.97 -29.48 -1.58
CA ALA A 359 -48.34 -28.97 -2.90
C ALA A 359 -49.21 -29.98 -3.67
N LEU A 360 -50.40 -30.29 -3.13
CA LEU A 360 -51.33 -31.35 -3.60
C LEU A 360 -52.27 -30.91 -4.75
N GLY A 361 -51.96 -29.84 -5.48
CA GLY A 361 -52.79 -29.36 -6.60
C GLY A 361 -52.18 -29.67 -7.97
N ASP A 362 -53.05 -29.91 -8.96
CA ASP A 362 -52.68 -29.93 -10.39
C ASP A 362 -52.68 -28.51 -10.99
N ASN A 363 -52.53 -27.48 -10.16
CA ASN A 363 -52.33 -26.12 -10.62
C ASN A 363 -50.83 -25.86 -10.87
N VAL A 364 -50.57 -24.96 -11.81
CA VAL A 364 -49.21 -24.62 -12.25
C VAL A 364 -48.31 -24.18 -11.08
N GLU A 365 -48.87 -23.53 -10.05
CA GLU A 365 -48.11 -23.12 -8.87
C GLU A 365 -47.65 -24.29 -8.00
N SER A 366 -48.49 -25.32 -7.84
CA SER A 366 -48.15 -26.53 -7.08
C SER A 366 -47.19 -27.43 -7.85
N GLU A 367 -47.28 -27.49 -9.17
CA GLU A 367 -46.29 -28.16 -10.03
C GLU A 367 -44.93 -27.45 -9.91
N ARG A 368 -44.88 -26.14 -10.12
CA ARG A 368 -43.65 -25.34 -9.99
C ARG A 368 -43.01 -25.47 -8.61
N THR A 369 -43.81 -25.49 -7.56
CA THR A 369 -43.32 -25.67 -6.19
C THR A 369 -42.65 -27.04 -6.01
N ARG A 370 -43.22 -28.10 -6.61
CA ARG A 370 -42.62 -29.45 -6.60
C ARG A 370 -41.30 -29.47 -7.36
N ASP A 371 -41.27 -28.90 -8.57
CA ASP A 371 -40.06 -28.82 -9.39
C ASP A 371 -38.92 -28.09 -8.66
N GLN A 372 -39.22 -26.95 -8.03
CA GLN A 372 -38.25 -26.18 -7.24
C GLN A 372 -37.73 -26.95 -6.01
N VAL A 373 -38.61 -27.72 -5.35
CA VAL A 373 -38.21 -28.57 -4.22
C VAL A 373 -37.29 -29.70 -4.70
N GLU A 374 -37.58 -30.33 -5.84
CA GLU A 374 -36.73 -31.37 -6.40
C GLU A 374 -35.36 -30.83 -6.82
N GLU A 375 -35.33 -29.66 -7.46
CA GLU A 375 -34.10 -28.96 -7.83
C GLU A 375 -33.27 -28.60 -6.59
N ALA A 376 -33.86 -27.97 -5.57
CA ALA A 376 -33.17 -27.64 -4.33
C ALA A 376 -32.59 -28.88 -3.64
N ARG A 377 -33.32 -30.00 -3.66
CA ARG A 377 -32.84 -31.29 -3.13
C ARG A 377 -31.73 -31.91 -3.97
N ALA A 378 -31.69 -31.67 -5.29
CA ALA A 378 -30.58 -32.11 -6.14
C ALA A 378 -29.29 -31.40 -5.74
N TRP A 379 -29.33 -30.07 -5.58
CA TRP A 379 -28.17 -29.29 -5.14
C TRP A 379 -27.66 -29.66 -3.74
N LEU A 380 -28.57 -29.92 -2.79
CA LEU A 380 -28.20 -30.40 -1.45
C LEU A 380 -27.46 -31.75 -1.50
N LYS A 381 -27.85 -32.67 -2.40
CA LYS A 381 -27.14 -33.94 -2.61
C LYS A 381 -25.73 -33.75 -3.16
N GLU A 382 -25.52 -32.71 -3.96
CA GLU A 382 -24.20 -32.31 -4.49
C GLU A 382 -23.35 -31.54 -3.46
N LYS A 383 -23.81 -31.44 -2.21
CA LYS A 383 -23.15 -30.77 -1.08
C LYS A 383 -23.10 -29.24 -1.18
N HIS A 384 -23.93 -28.63 -2.02
CA HIS A 384 -24.16 -27.17 -1.97
C HIS A 384 -25.16 -26.85 -0.87
N LYS A 385 -24.66 -26.34 0.26
CA LYS A 385 -25.51 -26.05 1.43
C LYS A 385 -26.35 -24.80 1.22
N LEU A 386 -27.51 -24.78 1.87
CA LEU A 386 -28.42 -23.64 1.94
C LEU A 386 -28.45 -23.13 3.38
N TYR A 387 -28.10 -21.86 3.54
CA TYR A 387 -28.18 -21.16 4.82
C TYR A 387 -29.17 -20.00 4.75
N ARG A 388 -29.66 -19.58 5.91
CA ARG A 388 -30.44 -18.35 6.03
C ARG A 388 -29.48 -17.18 6.16
N GLY A 389 -29.73 -16.12 5.42
CA GLY A 389 -28.93 -14.91 5.49
C GLY A 389 -29.72 -13.64 5.27
N ALA A 390 -29.08 -12.51 5.55
CA ALA A 390 -29.60 -11.18 5.31
C ALA A 390 -28.47 -10.26 4.86
N LEU A 391 -28.73 -9.41 3.88
CA LEU A 391 -27.79 -8.36 3.44
C LEU A 391 -28.47 -7.01 3.70
N THR A 392 -27.89 -6.22 4.58
CA THR A 392 -28.44 -4.92 5.02
C THR A 392 -27.38 -3.84 4.86
N PHE A 393 -27.79 -2.69 4.32
CA PHE A 393 -26.94 -1.50 4.20
C PHE A 393 -27.40 -0.45 5.21
N LEU A 394 -26.49 0.03 6.05
CA LEU A 394 -26.74 1.11 7.00
C LEU A 394 -26.28 2.41 6.35
N LEU A 395 -27.24 3.30 6.09
CA LEU A 395 -27.00 4.63 5.57
C LEU A 395 -26.99 5.64 6.70
N LYS A 396 -26.16 6.67 6.55
CA LYS A 396 -26.20 7.88 7.39
C LYS A 396 -26.14 9.14 6.54
N ALA A 397 -26.76 10.22 7.03
CA ALA A 397 -26.75 11.53 6.39
C ALA A 397 -27.05 12.63 7.42
N PRO A 398 -26.57 13.88 7.20
CA PRO A 398 -26.81 14.99 8.13
C PRO A 398 -28.29 15.38 8.25
N ASP A 399 -29.09 15.10 7.22
CA ASP A 399 -30.50 15.45 7.16
C ASP A 399 -31.29 14.44 6.32
N MET A 400 -32.63 14.51 6.44
CA MET A 400 -33.54 13.59 5.76
C MET A 400 -33.50 13.71 4.23
N LYS A 401 -33.32 14.90 3.68
CA LYS A 401 -33.30 15.11 2.22
C LYS A 401 -32.08 14.43 1.62
N THR A 402 -30.92 14.61 2.25
CA THR A 402 -29.68 13.92 1.87
C THR A 402 -29.80 12.42 2.07
N LEU A 403 -30.44 11.96 3.15
CA LEU A 403 -30.69 10.53 3.41
C LEU A 403 -31.54 9.89 2.31
N ASP A 404 -32.60 10.56 1.86
CA ASP A 404 -33.47 10.06 0.79
C ASP A 404 -32.73 10.01 -0.56
N HIS A 405 -31.84 10.97 -0.83
CA HIS A 405 -30.95 10.93 -1.99
C HIS A 405 -29.97 9.75 -1.92
N HIS A 406 -29.33 9.53 -0.76
CA HIS A 406 -28.46 8.37 -0.54
C HIS A 406 -29.21 7.05 -0.72
N HIS A 407 -30.43 6.95 -0.21
CA HIS A 407 -31.29 5.77 -0.37
C HIS A 407 -31.60 5.50 -1.85
N LEU A 408 -31.98 6.53 -2.61
CA LEU A 408 -32.26 6.39 -4.04
C LEU A 408 -31.00 5.95 -4.81
N SER A 409 -29.87 6.61 -4.57
CA SER A 409 -28.59 6.27 -5.20
C SER A 409 -28.17 4.83 -4.89
N LEU A 410 -28.23 4.42 -3.62
CA LEU A 410 -27.95 3.05 -3.20
C LEU A 410 -28.88 2.07 -3.91
N SER A 411 -30.19 2.35 -3.93
CA SER A 411 -31.18 1.46 -4.54
C SER A 411 -30.91 1.22 -6.03
N THR A 412 -30.52 2.27 -6.77
CA THR A 412 -30.13 2.16 -8.18
C THR A 412 -28.90 1.28 -8.36
N VAL A 413 -27.86 1.47 -7.53
CA VAL A 413 -26.63 0.65 -7.57
C VAL A 413 -26.93 -0.82 -7.28
N LEU A 414 -27.74 -1.10 -6.26
CA LEU A 414 -28.12 -2.45 -5.86
C LEU A 414 -28.92 -3.18 -6.94
N VAL A 415 -29.95 -2.53 -7.51
CA VAL A 415 -30.77 -3.13 -8.57
C VAL A 415 -29.93 -3.51 -9.79
N ASN A 416 -29.02 -2.63 -10.22
CA ASN A 416 -28.11 -2.90 -11.34
C ASN A 416 -27.13 -4.05 -11.05
N ALA A 417 -26.82 -4.30 -9.78
CA ALA A 417 -25.99 -5.41 -9.33
C ALA A 417 -26.76 -6.73 -9.17
N GLY A 418 -28.09 -6.72 -9.33
CA GLY A 418 -28.95 -7.88 -9.09
C GLY A 418 -29.37 -8.07 -7.63
N LEU A 419 -29.22 -7.04 -6.80
CA LEU A 419 -29.62 -7.00 -5.40
C LEU A 419 -30.89 -6.15 -5.29
N LYS A 420 -32.06 -6.77 -5.05
CA LYS A 420 -33.30 -6.01 -4.97
C LYS A 420 -33.48 -5.44 -3.56
N PRO A 421 -33.40 -4.10 -3.35
CA PRO A 421 -33.69 -3.52 -2.05
C PRO A 421 -35.18 -3.68 -1.71
N LEU A 422 -35.48 -3.88 -0.44
CA LEU A 422 -36.84 -3.89 0.07
C LEU A 422 -37.48 -2.51 -0.13
N ASN A 423 -38.68 -2.48 -0.70
CA ASN A 423 -39.43 -1.24 -0.82
C ASN A 423 -39.73 -0.69 0.60
N PRO A 424 -39.37 0.57 0.93
CA PRO A 424 -39.66 1.16 2.23
C PRO A 424 -41.13 1.07 2.67
N GLU A 425 -42.08 1.09 1.73
CA GLU A 425 -43.51 0.94 2.03
C GLU A 425 -43.90 -0.45 2.56
N TYR A 426 -43.08 -1.46 2.28
CA TYR A 426 -43.27 -2.84 2.71
C TYR A 426 -42.39 -3.21 3.91
N ASP A 427 -41.52 -2.31 4.38
CA ASP A 427 -40.75 -2.54 5.60
C ASP A 427 -41.65 -2.37 6.83
N LEU A 428 -42.05 -3.51 7.40
CA LEU A 428 -42.91 -3.57 8.58
C LEU A 428 -42.26 -2.96 9.82
N SER A 429 -40.92 -2.92 9.90
CA SER A 429 -40.22 -2.53 11.11
C SER A 429 -38.78 -2.04 10.88
N PRO A 430 -38.59 -0.91 10.17
CA PRO A 430 -37.27 -0.41 9.76
C PRO A 430 -36.32 -0.11 10.93
N LEU A 431 -36.83 0.36 12.07
CA LEU A 431 -36.02 0.57 13.27
C LEU A 431 -35.42 -0.72 13.82
N ASN A 432 -36.14 -1.84 13.72
CA ASN A 432 -35.65 -3.15 14.15
C ASN A 432 -34.70 -3.75 13.13
N THR A 433 -34.88 -3.48 11.83
CA THR A 433 -33.91 -3.85 10.80
C THR A 433 -32.54 -3.24 11.10
N TYR A 434 -32.49 -1.97 11.52
CA TYR A 434 -31.26 -1.33 11.97
C TYR A 434 -30.65 -2.06 13.19
N LEU A 435 -31.45 -2.33 14.22
CA LEU A 435 -30.97 -3.01 15.44
C LEU A 435 -30.42 -4.41 15.14
N ARG A 436 -31.09 -5.21 14.30
CA ARG A 436 -30.64 -6.57 13.96
C ARG A 436 -29.35 -6.60 13.15
N ALA A 437 -29.10 -5.56 12.36
CA ALA A 437 -27.88 -5.43 11.59
C ALA A 437 -26.68 -4.95 12.43
N LEU A 438 -26.87 -4.58 13.71
CA LEU A 438 -25.78 -4.28 14.63
C LEU A 438 -25.06 -5.57 15.09
N PRO A 439 -23.77 -5.48 15.46
CA PRO A 439 -22.99 -6.64 15.89
C PRO A 439 -23.64 -7.40 17.04
N MET A 440 -23.83 -8.71 16.87
CA MET A 440 -24.36 -9.60 17.92
C MET A 440 -25.83 -9.36 18.31
N CYS A 441 -26.51 -8.35 17.75
CA CYS A 441 -27.90 -8.01 18.10
C CYS A 441 -28.94 -8.95 17.46
N PHE A 442 -28.60 -9.68 16.41
CA PHE A 442 -29.52 -10.64 15.81
C PHE A 442 -29.55 -11.95 16.61
N ASN A 443 -30.69 -12.25 17.23
CA ASN A 443 -30.91 -13.52 17.94
C ASN A 443 -31.81 -14.45 17.11
N PRO A 444 -31.29 -15.59 16.60
CA PRO A 444 -32.07 -16.54 15.80
C PRO A 444 -33.35 -17.06 16.48
N GLU A 445 -33.35 -17.23 17.80
CA GLU A 445 -34.48 -17.78 18.56
C GLU A 445 -35.67 -16.80 18.67
N LEU A 446 -35.40 -15.50 18.47
CA LEU A 446 -36.43 -14.46 18.46
C LEU A 446 -37.05 -14.28 17.07
N ASP A 447 -36.41 -14.72 15.99
CA ASP A 447 -36.93 -14.66 14.61
C ASP A 447 -37.77 -15.91 14.25
N ARG A 448 -38.79 -16.21 15.07
CA ARG A 448 -39.60 -17.43 14.94
C ARG A 448 -40.30 -17.56 13.58
N ASN A 449 -40.65 -16.43 12.97
CA ASN A 449 -41.36 -16.40 11.69
C ASN A 449 -40.41 -16.28 10.49
N ARG A 450 -39.10 -16.12 10.71
CA ARG A 450 -38.07 -16.04 9.67
C ARG A 450 -38.34 -14.93 8.64
N TRP A 451 -38.84 -13.78 9.09
CA TRP A 451 -39.24 -12.68 8.19
C TRP A 451 -38.07 -11.86 7.66
N TYR A 452 -36.93 -11.93 8.35
CA TYR A 452 -35.80 -11.03 8.12
C TYR A 452 -34.61 -11.73 7.48
N THR A 453 -34.72 -13.04 7.25
CA THR A 453 -33.67 -13.86 6.64
C THR A 453 -34.25 -14.70 5.52
N TRP A 454 -33.53 -14.77 4.41
CA TRP A 454 -33.91 -15.55 3.23
C TRP A 454 -32.94 -16.71 3.03
N LEU A 455 -33.42 -17.80 2.43
CA LEU A 455 -32.60 -18.97 2.11
C LEU A 455 -31.75 -18.67 0.87
N THR A 456 -30.46 -18.97 0.96
CA THR A 456 -29.51 -18.79 -0.13
C THR A 456 -28.37 -19.79 -0.05
N PHE A 457 -27.76 -20.08 -1.19
CA PHE A 457 -26.61 -20.98 -1.26
C PHE A 457 -25.41 -20.34 -0.59
N VAL A 458 -24.60 -21.16 0.11
CA VAL A 458 -23.39 -20.67 0.75
C VAL A 458 -22.40 -20.12 -0.28
N GLN A 459 -22.37 -20.68 -1.49
CA GLN A 459 -21.62 -20.14 -2.61
C GLN A 459 -22.00 -18.68 -2.93
N HIS A 460 -23.29 -18.35 -2.91
CA HIS A 460 -23.76 -16.98 -3.15
C HIS A 460 -23.35 -16.04 -2.01
N ILE A 461 -23.39 -16.52 -0.77
CA ILE A 461 -22.88 -15.78 0.40
C ILE A 461 -21.38 -15.55 0.25
N ALA A 462 -20.61 -16.55 -0.17
CA ALA A 462 -19.19 -16.43 -0.42
C ALA A 462 -18.90 -15.38 -1.50
N GLY A 463 -19.66 -15.35 -2.60
CA GLY A 463 -19.55 -14.32 -3.63
C GLY A 463 -19.91 -12.90 -3.17
N LEU A 464 -20.75 -12.77 -2.13
CA LEU A 464 -21.12 -11.49 -1.51
C LEU A 464 -20.19 -11.08 -0.36
N ALA A 465 -19.49 -12.04 0.26
CA ALA A 465 -18.67 -11.78 1.43
C ALA A 465 -17.55 -10.78 1.08
N PRO A 466 -17.26 -9.79 1.94
CA PRO A 466 -16.24 -8.77 1.70
C PRO A 466 -14.81 -9.30 1.91
N VAL A 467 -14.53 -10.52 1.47
CA VAL A 467 -13.22 -11.19 1.58
C VAL A 467 -12.31 -10.90 0.39
N TYR A 468 -12.78 -10.11 -0.57
CA TYR A 468 -12.08 -9.69 -1.77
C TYR A 468 -11.70 -8.23 -1.66
N GLY A 469 -10.49 -7.84 -2.06
CA GLY A 469 -10.10 -6.45 -1.97
C GLY A 469 -8.80 -6.14 -2.71
N ARG A 470 -8.44 -4.87 -2.65
CA ARG A 470 -7.25 -4.33 -3.29
C ARG A 470 -6.04 -4.53 -2.38
N SER A 471 -4.85 -4.59 -2.98
CA SER A 471 -3.60 -4.58 -2.24
C SER A 471 -3.39 -3.23 -1.56
N THR A 472 -2.93 -3.27 -0.31
CA THR A 472 -2.43 -2.12 0.45
C THR A 472 -0.91 -2.19 0.67
N GLY A 473 -0.24 -3.10 -0.07
CA GLY A 473 1.20 -3.31 0.00
C GLY A 473 1.62 -4.21 1.16
N THR A 474 2.83 -4.01 1.67
CA THR A 474 3.40 -4.76 2.81
C THR A 474 3.03 -4.12 4.16
N GLY A 475 2.56 -2.87 4.15
CA GLY A 475 2.26 -2.09 5.35
C GLY A 475 3.46 -1.34 5.93
N ASN A 476 4.63 -1.40 5.27
CA ASN A 476 5.84 -0.68 5.65
C ASN A 476 5.97 0.62 4.81
N PRO A 477 5.73 1.81 5.38
CA PRO A 477 5.67 3.05 4.61
C PRO A 477 7.05 3.66 4.35
N GLY A 478 7.91 2.92 3.63
CA GLY A 478 9.14 3.51 3.05
C GLY A 478 8.81 4.36 1.82
N ILE A 479 7.96 3.82 0.95
CA ILE A 479 7.31 4.46 -0.18
C ILE A 479 5.80 4.24 -0.05
N SER A 480 5.07 5.34 -0.12
CA SER A 480 3.62 5.41 0.00
C SER A 480 3.00 5.96 -1.28
N PHE A 481 2.02 5.22 -1.80
CA PHE A 481 1.11 5.61 -2.88
C PHE A 481 -0.33 5.29 -2.44
N PHE A 482 -1.25 5.16 -3.40
CA PHE A 482 -2.62 4.75 -3.14
C PHE A 482 -3.02 3.59 -4.05
N ASN A 483 -4.05 2.83 -3.71
CA ASN A 483 -4.74 1.96 -4.65
C ASN A 483 -5.88 2.71 -5.38
N ARG A 484 -6.57 2.04 -6.30
CA ARG A 484 -7.70 2.64 -7.06
C ARG A 484 -8.88 3.05 -6.19
N GLY A 485 -9.08 2.39 -5.06
CA GLY A 485 -10.11 2.72 -4.06
C GLY A 485 -9.76 3.93 -3.19
N GLY A 486 -8.52 4.42 -3.29
CA GLY A 486 -8.01 5.54 -2.50
C GLY A 486 -7.42 5.15 -1.15
N GLU A 487 -7.18 3.86 -0.91
CA GLU A 487 -6.48 3.41 0.30
C GLU A 487 -4.98 3.59 0.15
N PRO A 488 -4.27 4.05 1.20
CA PRO A 488 -2.82 4.07 1.22
C PRO A 488 -2.23 2.69 0.88
N LEU A 489 -1.24 2.68 -0.01
CA LEU A 489 -0.49 1.50 -0.40
C LEU A 489 0.97 1.72 -0.06
N HIS A 490 1.52 0.87 0.82
CA HIS A 490 2.85 1.03 1.39
C HIS A 490 3.77 -0.12 1.08
N PHE A 491 5.00 0.19 0.69
CA PHE A 491 6.08 -0.77 0.63
C PHE A 491 7.42 -0.10 0.87
N ASP A 492 8.40 -0.86 1.33
CA ASP A 492 9.71 -0.33 1.63
C ASP A 492 10.78 -1.18 0.94
N PRO A 493 11.39 -0.70 -0.15
CA PRO A 493 12.46 -1.43 -0.82
C PRO A 493 13.61 -1.81 0.11
N LEU A 494 13.89 -1.00 1.13
CA LEU A 494 14.92 -1.29 2.12
C LEU A 494 14.46 -2.38 3.10
N LYS A 495 13.29 -2.28 3.73
CA LYS A 495 12.91 -3.27 4.77
C LYS A 495 12.29 -4.56 4.23
N ASP A 496 11.56 -4.49 3.12
CA ASP A 496 10.80 -5.62 2.58
C ASP A 496 11.62 -6.53 1.67
N ARG A 497 12.88 -6.18 1.41
CA ARG A 497 13.79 -6.94 0.56
C ARG A 497 14.00 -8.36 1.09
N LYS A 498 13.96 -9.34 0.19
CA LYS A 498 14.45 -10.70 0.48
C LYS A 498 15.95 -10.79 0.23
N ASN A 499 16.40 -10.17 -0.86
CA ASN A 499 17.77 -10.21 -1.32
C ASN A 499 18.37 -8.81 -1.39
N SER A 500 17.73 -7.91 -2.12
CA SER A 500 18.32 -6.64 -2.55
C SER A 500 17.31 -5.50 -2.50
N ALA A 501 17.79 -4.29 -2.23
CA ALA A 501 17.01 -3.06 -2.37
C ALA A 501 17.32 -2.29 -3.67
N HIS A 502 18.03 -2.92 -4.62
CA HIS A 502 18.17 -2.40 -5.97
C HIS A 502 16.80 -2.30 -6.66
N LEU A 503 16.60 -1.22 -7.40
CA LEU A 503 15.32 -0.86 -7.97
C LEU A 503 15.46 -0.45 -9.44
N LEU A 504 14.56 -0.95 -10.28
CA LEU A 504 14.36 -0.46 -11.64
C LEU A 504 13.02 0.26 -11.73
N LEU A 505 13.04 1.55 -12.07
CA LEU A 505 11.88 2.35 -12.42
C LEU A 505 11.79 2.47 -13.94
N PHE A 506 10.80 1.80 -14.52
CA PHE A 506 10.55 1.85 -15.96
C PHE A 506 9.25 2.59 -16.25
N GLY A 507 9.32 3.56 -17.17
CA GLY A 507 8.15 4.29 -17.64
C GLY A 507 8.45 5.01 -18.95
N PRO A 508 7.74 4.68 -20.06
CA PRO A 508 7.90 5.34 -21.35
C PRO A 508 7.74 6.87 -21.27
N THR A 509 8.18 7.58 -22.31
CA THR A 509 8.05 9.04 -22.39
C THR A 509 6.64 9.50 -22.06
N GLY A 510 6.51 10.41 -21.09
CA GLY A 510 5.22 10.92 -20.65
C GLY A 510 4.45 10.03 -19.66
N ALA A 511 4.96 8.86 -19.24
CA ALA A 511 4.32 8.03 -18.22
C ALA A 511 4.32 8.71 -16.83
N GLY A 512 5.28 9.60 -16.56
CA GLY A 512 5.45 10.28 -15.26
C GLY A 512 6.61 9.74 -14.44
N LYS A 513 7.66 9.22 -15.11
CA LYS A 513 8.87 8.63 -14.50
C LYS A 513 9.55 9.59 -13.52
N SER A 514 10.02 10.75 -13.99
CA SER A 514 10.80 11.69 -13.16
C SER A 514 9.98 12.26 -11.99
N ALA A 515 8.68 12.52 -12.19
CA ALA A 515 7.78 12.93 -11.11
C ALA A 515 7.62 11.83 -10.04
N THR A 516 7.46 10.57 -10.46
CA THR A 516 7.36 9.42 -9.54
C THR A 516 8.68 9.18 -8.81
N LEU A 517 9.81 9.28 -9.50
CA LEU A 517 11.14 9.18 -8.89
C LEU A 517 11.37 10.31 -7.87
N CYS A 518 11.03 11.56 -8.21
CA CYS A 518 11.14 12.70 -7.30
C CYS A 518 10.34 12.48 -6.02
N VAL A 519 9.11 11.94 -6.13
CA VAL A 519 8.28 11.58 -4.99
C VAL A 519 8.93 10.48 -4.16
N ALA A 520 9.40 9.39 -4.78
CA ALA A 520 10.07 8.29 -4.07
C ALA A 520 11.32 8.78 -3.32
N LEU A 521 12.17 9.59 -3.97
CA LEU A 521 13.38 10.15 -3.35
C LEU A 521 13.07 11.07 -2.17
N CYS A 522 12.04 11.91 -2.26
CA CYS A 522 11.57 12.71 -1.13
C CYS A 522 11.19 11.83 0.07
N GLN A 523 10.52 10.71 -0.18
CA GLN A 523 10.11 9.78 0.88
C GLN A 523 11.32 9.08 1.50
N MET A 524 12.29 8.63 0.69
CA MET A 524 13.53 8.06 1.21
C MET A 524 14.34 9.04 2.06
N LEU A 525 14.43 10.30 1.64
CA LEU A 525 15.06 11.37 2.44
C LEU A 525 14.29 11.65 3.73
N ALA A 526 12.94 11.66 3.69
CA ALA A 526 12.11 11.92 4.86
C ALA A 526 12.12 10.78 5.89
N MET A 527 12.07 9.53 5.43
CA MET A 527 12.01 8.34 6.30
C MET A 527 13.40 7.93 6.81
N TYR A 528 14.41 7.98 5.95
CA TYR A 528 15.73 7.41 6.22
C TYR A 528 16.86 8.41 6.30
N ARG A 529 16.67 9.63 5.76
CA ARG A 529 17.77 10.56 5.49
C ARG A 529 18.90 9.85 4.73
N SER A 530 18.55 9.01 3.77
CA SER A 530 19.51 8.28 2.93
C SER A 530 20.51 9.25 2.31
N ARG A 531 21.76 8.84 2.16
CA ARG A 531 22.73 9.62 1.36
C ARG A 531 22.37 9.43 -0.11
N LEU A 532 21.99 10.51 -0.79
CA LEU A 532 21.49 10.46 -2.16
C LEU A 532 22.58 10.91 -3.14
N PHE A 533 22.92 10.07 -4.10
CA PHE A 533 23.69 10.42 -5.29
C PHE A 533 22.80 10.25 -6.50
N LEU A 534 22.45 11.33 -7.16
CA LEU A 534 21.57 11.33 -8.31
C LEU A 534 22.32 11.80 -9.55
N VAL A 535 22.47 10.90 -10.50
CA VAL A 535 23.06 11.16 -11.82
C VAL A 535 21.91 11.41 -12.79
N GLU A 536 21.91 12.55 -13.45
CA GLU A 536 20.83 12.93 -14.36
C GLU A 536 21.34 13.66 -15.61
N SER A 537 20.47 13.80 -16.61
CA SER A 537 20.67 14.70 -17.74
C SER A 537 19.49 15.67 -17.82
N GLY A 538 19.78 16.99 -17.76
CA GLY A 538 18.79 18.02 -18.06
C GLY A 538 18.21 18.79 -16.86
N ASN A 539 18.85 18.69 -15.68
CA ASN A 539 18.52 19.45 -14.46
C ASN A 539 17.04 19.34 -14.05
N SER A 540 16.49 18.13 -14.17
CA SER A 540 15.17 17.71 -13.73
C SER A 540 15.02 17.73 -12.21
N PHE A 541 16.09 17.48 -11.45
CA PHE A 541 16.06 17.39 -9.99
C PHE A 541 16.76 18.55 -9.28
N GLY A 542 17.16 19.59 -10.03
CA GLY A 542 17.74 20.80 -9.46
C GLY A 542 16.85 21.46 -8.40
N LEU A 543 15.54 21.50 -8.62
CA LEU A 543 14.55 22.02 -7.67
C LEU A 543 14.45 21.18 -6.40
N LEU A 544 14.53 19.85 -6.52
CA LEU A 544 14.58 18.95 -5.37
C LEU A 544 15.80 19.25 -4.49
N ALA A 545 16.97 19.45 -5.10
CA ALA A 545 18.17 19.82 -4.37
C ALA A 545 18.06 21.20 -3.70
N ASP A 546 17.45 22.20 -4.35
CA ASP A 546 17.25 23.50 -3.70
C ASP A 546 16.25 23.42 -2.55
N TYR A 547 15.20 22.60 -2.69
CA TYR A 547 14.26 22.31 -1.63
C TYR A 547 14.95 21.62 -0.43
N CYS A 548 15.77 20.60 -0.68
CA CYS A 548 16.58 19.94 0.34
C CYS A 548 17.48 20.93 1.10
N ARG A 549 18.18 21.81 0.36
CA ARG A 549 19.03 22.86 0.95
C ARG A 549 18.23 23.83 1.80
N SER A 550 17.05 24.25 1.34
CA SER A 550 16.17 25.17 2.07
C SER A 550 15.70 24.59 3.42
N LEU A 551 15.68 23.27 3.55
CA LEU A 551 15.28 22.52 4.75
C LEU A 551 16.48 21.96 5.53
N GLY A 552 17.68 22.51 5.32
CA GLY A 552 18.85 22.25 6.15
C GLY A 552 19.64 20.98 5.81
N LEU A 553 19.33 20.28 4.72
CA LEU A 553 20.19 19.21 4.21
C LEU A 553 21.41 19.80 3.49
N THR A 554 22.56 19.15 3.60
CA THR A 554 23.76 19.54 2.84
C THR A 554 23.63 19.06 1.40
N VAL A 555 23.91 19.94 0.43
CA VAL A 555 23.66 19.67 -0.99
C VAL A 555 24.86 20.04 -1.84
N ASN A 556 25.38 19.06 -2.58
CA ASN A 556 26.41 19.24 -3.59
C ASN A 556 25.79 19.16 -5.00
N LYS A 557 25.90 20.24 -5.78
CA LYS A 557 25.42 20.28 -7.18
C LYS A 557 26.64 20.33 -8.10
N VAL A 558 26.87 19.27 -8.84
CA VAL A 558 27.99 19.16 -9.79
C VAL A 558 27.44 19.25 -11.20
N SER A 559 27.98 20.18 -11.99
CA SER A 559 27.64 20.32 -13.40
C SER A 559 28.90 20.07 -14.23
N ILE A 560 28.80 19.14 -15.19
CA ILE A 560 29.91 18.80 -16.07
C ILE A 560 29.74 19.60 -17.35
N ASN A 561 30.53 20.68 -17.46
CA ASN A 561 30.61 21.54 -18.64
C ASN A 561 32.06 22.03 -18.82
N PRO A 562 32.52 22.29 -20.06
CA PRO A 562 33.85 22.83 -20.31
C PRO A 562 34.13 24.12 -19.53
N GLY A 563 35.32 24.24 -18.93
CA GLY A 563 35.76 25.43 -18.19
C GLY A 563 35.10 25.64 -16.82
N ARG A 564 34.34 24.66 -16.30
CA ARG A 564 33.80 24.70 -14.92
C ARG A 564 34.79 24.21 -13.87
N GLY A 565 35.92 23.61 -14.27
CA GLY A 565 36.93 23.10 -13.36
C GLY A 565 36.58 21.77 -12.69
N THR A 566 35.44 21.15 -13.02
CA THR A 566 35.04 19.83 -12.50
C THR A 566 36.08 18.77 -12.87
N CYS A 567 36.51 17.98 -11.89
CA CYS A 567 37.46 16.89 -12.07
C CYS A 567 36.84 15.58 -11.57
N LEU A 568 37.00 14.53 -12.37
CA LEU A 568 36.57 13.17 -12.12
C LEU A 568 37.79 12.25 -12.30
N PRO A 569 38.61 12.04 -11.27
CA PRO A 569 39.78 11.17 -11.37
C PRO A 569 39.37 9.77 -11.77
N VAL A 570 40.08 9.21 -12.74
CA VAL A 570 39.81 7.87 -13.27
C VAL A 570 40.55 6.79 -12.48
N PHE A 571 41.77 7.10 -12.01
CA PHE A 571 42.63 6.19 -11.25
C PHE A 571 42.96 6.67 -9.83
N PRO A 572 42.00 7.19 -9.04
CA PRO A 572 42.29 7.73 -7.70
C PRO A 572 42.85 6.67 -6.74
N ASP A 573 42.44 5.42 -6.94
CA ASP A 573 42.74 4.29 -6.07
C ASP A 573 43.92 3.43 -6.55
N SER A 574 44.72 3.93 -7.50
CA SER A 574 45.88 3.18 -8.03
C SER A 574 46.87 2.75 -6.94
N HIS A 575 46.97 3.50 -5.85
CA HIS A 575 47.78 3.18 -4.69
C HIS A 575 47.36 1.87 -3.99
N LEU A 576 46.10 1.45 -4.09
CA LEU A 576 45.62 0.20 -3.49
C LEU A 576 46.19 -1.04 -4.18
N ILE A 577 46.68 -0.92 -5.43
CA ILE A 577 47.35 -2.03 -6.14
C ILE A 577 48.52 -2.58 -5.31
N MET A 578 49.22 -1.71 -4.54
CA MET A 578 50.36 -2.11 -3.71
C MET A 578 49.97 -2.97 -2.51
N THR A 579 48.68 -3.02 -2.18
CA THR A 579 48.13 -3.80 -1.06
C THR A 579 47.53 -5.13 -1.50
N LEU A 580 47.45 -5.37 -2.81
CA LEU A 580 46.88 -6.60 -3.37
C LEU A 580 47.84 -7.78 -3.21
N ALA A 581 47.26 -8.95 -2.92
CA ALA A 581 48.01 -10.20 -2.88
C ALA A 581 48.50 -10.62 -4.29
N PRO A 582 49.64 -11.33 -4.41
CA PRO A 582 50.24 -11.66 -5.72
C PRO A 582 49.32 -12.44 -6.66
N ASP A 583 48.44 -13.26 -6.13
CA ASP A 583 47.41 -14.04 -6.84
C ASP A 583 46.30 -13.15 -7.43
N LYS A 584 46.11 -11.92 -6.94
CA LYS A 584 45.16 -10.94 -7.47
C LYS A 584 45.76 -10.03 -8.54
N LEU A 585 47.10 -9.96 -8.62
CA LEU A 585 47.85 -9.24 -9.65
C LEU A 585 48.01 -10.10 -10.92
N VAL A 586 46.90 -10.63 -11.42
CA VAL A 586 46.90 -11.49 -12.63
C VAL A 586 47.17 -10.63 -13.86
N VAL A 587 48.41 -10.70 -14.35
CA VAL A 587 48.90 -10.01 -15.55
C VAL A 587 49.22 -10.96 -16.71
N ASP A 588 49.13 -12.27 -16.47
CA ASP A 588 49.35 -13.30 -17.49
C ASP A 588 48.10 -13.45 -18.38
N GLU A 589 48.29 -13.38 -19.70
CA GLU A 589 47.24 -13.44 -20.72
C GLU A 589 46.43 -14.75 -20.66
N TYR A 590 47.03 -15.85 -20.21
CA TYR A 590 46.38 -17.16 -20.12
C TYR A 590 45.48 -17.31 -18.89
N GLN A 591 45.60 -16.42 -17.91
CA GLN A 591 44.80 -16.40 -16.68
C GLN A 591 43.73 -15.30 -16.68
N LEU A 592 43.65 -14.49 -17.75
CA LEU A 592 42.64 -13.44 -17.88
C LEU A 592 41.26 -14.01 -18.21
N LYS A 593 40.26 -13.64 -17.41
CA LYS A 593 38.84 -13.87 -17.70
C LYS A 593 38.35 -12.91 -18.77
N ASP A 594 37.38 -13.32 -19.58
CA ASP A 594 36.78 -12.44 -20.60
C ASP A 594 35.96 -11.32 -19.95
N ILE A 595 35.89 -10.17 -20.62
CA ILE A 595 35.13 -9.01 -20.14
C ILE A 595 33.64 -9.36 -20.22
N GLY A 596 33.01 -9.68 -19.09
CA GLY A 596 31.61 -10.16 -19.02
C GLY A 596 31.42 -11.48 -18.28
N ASP A 597 32.50 -12.22 -18.01
CA ASP A 597 32.50 -13.37 -17.10
C ASP A 597 32.40 -12.88 -15.65
N VAL A 598 31.17 -12.55 -15.26
CA VAL A 598 30.79 -12.41 -13.84
C VAL A 598 30.62 -13.83 -13.31
N ASP A 599 31.50 -14.28 -12.41
CA ASP A 599 31.31 -15.55 -11.69
C ASP A 599 30.01 -15.48 -10.91
N THR A 600 29.03 -16.29 -11.32
CA THR A 600 27.78 -16.45 -10.58
C THR A 600 27.95 -17.32 -9.34
N ASP A 601 29.02 -18.11 -9.26
CA ASP A 601 29.19 -19.18 -8.28
C ASP A 601 30.30 -18.94 -7.24
N ASP A 602 31.03 -17.83 -7.31
CA ASP A 602 32.10 -17.53 -6.34
C ASP A 602 31.60 -16.53 -5.27
N ASP A 603 30.95 -17.06 -4.24
CA ASP A 603 30.55 -16.32 -3.03
C ASP A 603 31.76 -15.91 -2.16
N ASN A 604 32.98 -16.33 -2.53
CA ASN A 604 34.21 -15.97 -1.82
C ASN A 604 34.94 -14.75 -2.40
N ASN A 605 34.50 -14.19 -3.54
CA ASN A 605 35.23 -13.12 -4.23
C ASN A 605 34.49 -11.77 -4.21
N ASP A 606 33.99 -11.39 -3.03
CA ASP A 606 33.29 -10.11 -2.81
C ASP A 606 34.23 -8.94 -2.46
N GLU A 607 35.55 -9.13 -2.63
CA GLU A 607 36.53 -8.07 -2.46
C GLU A 607 36.64 -7.20 -3.71
N ARG A 608 36.89 -5.90 -3.51
CA ARG A 608 37.02 -4.91 -4.58
C ARG A 608 38.17 -5.26 -5.52
N ASP A 609 37.87 -5.34 -6.81
CA ASP A 609 38.85 -5.62 -7.86
C ASP A 609 39.36 -4.32 -8.48
N VAL A 610 40.23 -3.63 -7.74
CA VAL A 610 40.76 -2.31 -8.14
C VAL A 610 41.47 -2.39 -9.50
N LEU A 611 42.26 -3.44 -9.74
CA LEU A 611 42.97 -3.60 -11.02
C LEU A 611 41.99 -3.84 -12.19
N GLY A 612 40.95 -4.65 -12.00
CA GLY A 612 39.90 -4.83 -12.99
C GLY A 612 39.08 -3.56 -13.27
N GLU A 613 38.79 -2.76 -12.24
CA GLU A 613 38.12 -1.45 -12.39
C GLU A 613 38.97 -0.47 -13.21
N MET A 614 40.27 -0.39 -12.90
CA MET A 614 41.22 0.43 -13.66
C MET A 614 41.40 -0.07 -15.09
N GLU A 615 41.41 -1.39 -15.30
CA GLU A 615 41.44 -2.00 -16.62
C GLU A 615 40.22 -1.58 -17.45
N ILE A 616 39.00 -1.70 -16.91
CA ILE A 616 37.77 -1.30 -17.63
C ILE A 616 37.81 0.18 -18.02
N ALA A 617 38.23 1.05 -17.11
CA ALA A 617 38.37 2.48 -17.40
C ALA A 617 39.43 2.76 -18.48
N ALA A 618 40.58 2.06 -18.42
CA ALA A 618 41.62 2.19 -19.43
C ALA A 618 41.18 1.67 -20.81
N ILE A 619 40.44 0.56 -20.85
CA ILE A 619 39.86 0.03 -22.09
C ILE A 619 38.89 1.03 -22.71
N LEU A 620 37.98 1.60 -21.90
CA LEU A 620 37.05 2.64 -22.38
C LEU A 620 37.78 3.85 -22.96
N MET A 621 38.89 4.28 -22.35
CA MET A 621 39.71 5.38 -22.86
C MET A 621 40.47 5.04 -24.15
N ILE A 622 40.82 3.77 -24.36
CA ILE A 622 41.59 3.32 -25.54
C ILE A 622 40.67 3.00 -26.72
N THR A 623 39.52 2.37 -26.49
CA THR A 623 38.64 1.82 -27.55
C THR A 623 37.35 2.61 -27.73
N GLY A 624 37.12 3.65 -26.93
CA GLY A 624 35.86 4.41 -26.94
C GLY A 624 34.62 3.61 -26.49
N GLY A 625 34.78 2.35 -26.09
CA GLY A 625 33.67 1.44 -25.79
C GLY A 625 32.94 0.88 -27.02
N GLU A 626 33.54 0.97 -28.21
CA GLU A 626 32.96 0.42 -29.44
C GLU A 626 32.94 -1.13 -29.44
N LYS A 627 31.87 -1.73 -29.98
CA LYS A 627 31.70 -3.19 -30.03
C LYS A 627 32.72 -3.88 -30.95
N ASP A 628 33.18 -3.18 -31.98
CA ASP A 628 34.05 -3.72 -33.04
C ASP A 628 35.55 -3.55 -32.71
N GLU A 629 35.91 -2.60 -31.82
CA GLU A 629 37.29 -2.38 -31.36
C GLU A 629 37.60 -3.13 -30.05
N LYS A 630 37.51 -4.47 -30.06
CA LYS A 630 37.84 -5.29 -28.89
C LYS A 630 39.35 -5.53 -28.77
N LEU A 631 39.90 -5.28 -27.58
CA LEU A 631 41.26 -5.67 -27.23
C LEU A 631 41.39 -7.19 -27.14
N SER A 632 42.46 -7.75 -27.72
CA SER A 632 42.79 -9.17 -27.58
C SER A 632 43.17 -9.53 -26.12
N ARG A 633 43.15 -10.81 -25.75
CA ARG A 633 43.64 -11.22 -24.41
C ARG A 633 45.11 -10.81 -24.18
N ALA A 634 45.94 -10.87 -25.22
CA ALA A 634 47.33 -10.42 -25.16
C ALA A 634 47.45 -8.91 -24.94
N ASP A 635 46.57 -8.13 -25.60
CA ASP A 635 46.48 -6.68 -25.45
C ASP A 635 46.08 -6.29 -24.02
N ARG A 636 45.12 -7.01 -23.44
CA ARG A 636 44.68 -6.82 -22.05
C ARG A 636 45.78 -7.17 -21.04
N GLY A 637 46.53 -8.25 -21.28
CA GLY A 637 47.70 -8.61 -20.46
C GLY A 637 48.80 -7.55 -20.52
N LEU A 638 49.04 -6.97 -21.71
CA LEU A 638 49.93 -5.82 -21.87
C LEU A 638 49.42 -4.59 -21.10
N LEU A 639 48.13 -4.27 -21.20
CA LEU A 639 47.52 -3.12 -20.52
C LEU A 639 47.58 -3.26 -18.99
N ARG A 640 47.27 -4.43 -18.43
CA ARG A 640 47.39 -4.68 -16.99
C ARG A 640 48.84 -4.53 -16.51
N ARG A 641 49.82 -5.04 -17.26
CA ARG A 641 51.25 -4.82 -16.94
C ARG A 641 51.59 -3.33 -16.93
N ALA A 642 51.12 -2.57 -17.91
CA ALA A 642 51.34 -1.13 -17.96
C ALA A 642 50.66 -0.40 -16.79
N LEU A 643 49.44 -0.78 -16.40
CA LEU A 643 48.74 -0.22 -15.23
C LEU A 643 49.52 -0.45 -13.93
N VAL A 644 50.01 -1.67 -13.69
CA VAL A 644 50.80 -2.00 -12.48
C VAL A 644 52.12 -1.23 -12.48
N MET A 645 52.88 -1.24 -13.58
CA MET A 645 54.13 -0.47 -13.70
C MET A 645 53.91 1.03 -13.45
N THR A 646 52.80 1.57 -13.96
CA THR A 646 52.45 2.98 -13.75
C THR A 646 52.10 3.25 -12.30
N ALA A 647 51.27 2.41 -11.68
CA ALA A 647 50.88 2.54 -10.28
C ALA A 647 52.10 2.47 -9.34
N GLU A 648 53.05 1.55 -9.56
CA GLU A 648 54.29 1.45 -8.78
C GLU A 648 55.13 2.73 -8.86
N ARG A 649 55.34 3.25 -10.08
CA ARG A 649 56.10 4.48 -10.31
C ARG A 649 55.45 5.67 -9.59
N VAL A 650 54.15 5.88 -9.83
CA VAL A 650 53.42 7.03 -9.31
C VAL A 650 53.22 6.95 -7.79
N TYR A 651 53.09 5.74 -7.24
CA TYR A 651 53.07 5.54 -5.79
C TYR A 651 54.39 5.98 -5.13
N GLY A 652 55.54 5.71 -5.76
CA GLY A 652 56.83 6.23 -5.33
C GLY A 652 56.91 7.77 -5.34
N GLU A 653 56.20 8.41 -6.27
CA GLU A 653 56.08 9.87 -6.40
C GLU A 653 55.07 10.49 -5.41
N LYS A 654 54.33 9.68 -4.65
CA LYS A 654 53.32 10.10 -3.66
C LYS A 654 52.20 10.97 -4.23
N ARG A 655 51.73 10.65 -5.42
CA ARG A 655 50.61 11.35 -6.07
C ARG A 655 49.59 10.37 -6.65
N GLN A 656 48.45 10.87 -7.13
CA GLN A 656 47.46 10.05 -7.83
C GLN A 656 47.94 9.72 -9.25
N MET A 657 47.55 8.55 -9.75
CA MET A 657 47.81 8.15 -11.12
C MET A 657 46.88 8.89 -12.09
N LEU A 658 47.45 9.42 -13.17
CA LEU A 658 46.75 10.13 -14.22
C LEU A 658 46.75 9.32 -15.52
N PRO A 659 45.75 9.49 -16.41
CA PRO A 659 45.78 8.95 -17.77
C PRO A 659 47.09 9.26 -18.53
N SER A 660 47.66 10.46 -18.36
CA SER A 660 48.95 10.82 -18.96
C SER A 660 50.12 9.97 -18.46
N ASP A 661 50.05 9.46 -17.24
CA ASP A 661 51.08 8.56 -16.71
C ASP A 661 51.03 7.20 -17.39
N LEU A 662 49.82 6.68 -17.62
CA LEU A 662 49.62 5.41 -18.33
C LEU A 662 50.10 5.53 -19.78
N LYS A 663 49.77 6.65 -20.45
CA LYS A 663 50.30 7.00 -21.77
C LYS A 663 51.83 6.94 -21.78
N ALA A 664 52.48 7.67 -20.86
CA ALA A 664 53.95 7.71 -20.79
C ALA A 664 54.58 6.32 -20.55
N THR A 665 53.94 5.47 -19.74
CA THR A 665 54.39 4.08 -19.53
C THR A 665 54.26 3.25 -20.81
N LEU A 666 53.16 3.39 -21.56
CA LEU A 666 52.97 2.69 -22.83
C LEU A 666 53.94 3.17 -23.92
N GLU A 667 54.24 4.46 -24.00
CA GLU A 667 55.29 5.02 -24.87
C GLU A 667 56.67 4.47 -24.52
N THR A 668 56.96 4.33 -23.23
CA THR A 668 58.20 3.72 -22.75
C THR A 668 58.27 2.26 -23.21
N ILE A 669 57.20 1.48 -23.06
CA ILE A 669 57.15 0.08 -23.54
C ILE A 669 57.31 0.02 -25.07
N ALA A 670 56.68 0.93 -25.81
CA ALA A 670 56.75 0.99 -27.27
C ALA A 670 58.18 1.25 -27.79
N THR A 671 58.99 1.98 -27.02
CA THR A 671 60.37 2.36 -27.39
C THR A 671 61.46 1.57 -26.66
N ASP A 672 61.09 0.71 -25.71
CA ASP A 672 62.02 -0.06 -24.88
C ASP A 672 62.81 -1.08 -25.73
N SER A 673 64.09 -0.80 -25.93
CA SER A 673 65.04 -1.65 -26.66
C SER A 673 65.89 -2.53 -25.75
N SER A 674 65.55 -2.63 -24.46
CA SER A 674 66.31 -3.43 -23.48
C SER A 674 66.15 -4.94 -23.72
N GLU A 675 67.15 -5.72 -23.27
CA GLU A 675 67.14 -7.17 -23.36
C GLU A 675 66.65 -7.81 -22.05
N LYS A 676 65.95 -8.95 -22.17
CA LYS A 676 65.54 -9.74 -20.99
C LYS A 676 66.72 -10.54 -20.41
N PRO A 677 66.69 -10.88 -19.11
CA PRO A 677 67.66 -11.79 -18.53
C PRO A 677 67.61 -13.15 -19.24
N GLY A 678 68.68 -13.51 -19.98
CA GLY A 678 68.75 -14.72 -20.81
C GLY A 678 68.81 -14.48 -22.33
N GLY A 679 68.82 -13.22 -22.79
CA GLY A 679 69.04 -12.84 -24.19
C GLY A 679 67.75 -12.66 -25.00
N GLY A 680 67.79 -11.69 -25.93
CA GLY A 680 66.66 -11.29 -26.78
C GLY A 680 65.89 -10.06 -26.24
N PRO A 681 65.09 -9.40 -27.09
CA PRO A 681 64.36 -8.18 -26.72
C PRO A 681 63.37 -8.46 -25.58
N ARG A 682 63.29 -7.52 -24.63
CA ARG A 682 62.41 -7.61 -23.45
C ARG A 682 60.94 -7.68 -23.84
N TRP A 683 60.54 -6.95 -24.86
CA TRP A 683 59.18 -6.90 -25.38
C TRP A 683 59.12 -7.46 -26.81
N HIS A 684 58.03 -8.16 -27.12
CA HIS A 684 57.78 -8.63 -28.47
C HIS A 684 57.38 -7.46 -29.38
N THR A 685 57.84 -7.43 -30.63
CA THR A 685 57.60 -6.29 -31.56
C THR A 685 56.12 -5.96 -31.75
N LYS A 686 55.24 -6.98 -31.78
CA LYS A 686 53.78 -6.76 -31.82
C LYS A 686 53.24 -6.04 -30.57
N MET A 687 53.78 -6.34 -29.38
CA MET A 687 53.38 -5.65 -28.14
C MET A 687 53.85 -4.20 -28.13
N GLN A 688 55.05 -3.92 -28.67
CA GLN A 688 55.56 -2.55 -28.81
C GLN A 688 54.68 -1.72 -29.75
N SER A 689 54.31 -2.28 -30.92
CA SER A 689 53.38 -1.63 -31.85
C SER A 689 52.03 -1.36 -31.18
N ARG A 690 51.49 -2.35 -30.46
CA ARG A 690 50.20 -2.21 -29.79
C ARG A 690 50.24 -1.20 -28.65
N ALA A 691 51.32 -1.16 -27.86
CA ALA A 691 51.52 -0.13 -26.84
C ALA A 691 51.56 1.28 -27.44
N SER A 692 52.17 1.44 -28.61
CA SER A 692 52.16 2.72 -29.34
C SER A 692 50.75 3.12 -29.77
N GLU A 693 49.95 2.20 -30.29
CA GLU A 693 48.55 2.46 -30.67
C GLU A 693 47.69 2.85 -29.45
N MET A 694 47.83 2.13 -28.33
CA MET A 694 47.13 2.45 -27.09
C MET A 694 47.53 3.81 -26.52
N ALA A 695 48.80 4.19 -26.60
CA ALA A 695 49.29 5.49 -26.15
C ALA A 695 48.71 6.64 -26.98
N LEU A 696 48.63 6.47 -28.30
CA LEU A 696 48.00 7.43 -29.21
C LEU A 696 46.50 7.59 -28.93
N ALA A 697 45.79 6.50 -28.64
CA ALA A 697 44.38 6.57 -28.26
C ALA A 697 44.17 7.32 -26.94
N LEU A 698 45.01 7.05 -25.93
CA LEU A 698 44.97 7.73 -24.63
C LEU A 698 45.26 9.23 -24.71
N GLU A 699 45.99 9.69 -25.72
CA GLU A 699 46.30 11.11 -25.93
C GLU A 699 45.03 11.97 -25.98
N LEU A 700 43.97 11.46 -26.63
CA LEU A 700 42.66 12.12 -26.73
C LEU A 700 42.02 12.40 -25.36
N MET A 701 42.35 11.60 -24.34
CA MET A 701 41.82 11.75 -22.98
C MET A 701 42.68 12.67 -22.09
N THR A 702 43.84 13.11 -22.58
CA THR A 702 44.80 13.92 -21.81
C THR A 702 44.77 15.41 -22.16
N GLU A 703 44.13 15.77 -23.27
CA GLU A 703 44.09 17.12 -23.80
C GLU A 703 42.65 17.68 -23.81
N GLY A 704 42.52 18.99 -24.03
CA GLY A 704 41.20 19.62 -24.19
C GLY A 704 40.28 19.50 -22.98
N PHE A 705 39.00 19.25 -23.24
CA PHE A 705 37.98 19.12 -22.20
C PHE A 705 38.11 17.79 -21.44
N GLU A 706 38.46 16.72 -22.15
CA GLU A 706 38.71 15.40 -21.60
C GLU A 706 39.86 15.44 -20.59
N GLY A 707 40.95 16.14 -20.93
CA GLY A 707 42.07 16.37 -20.01
C GLY A 707 41.68 17.19 -18.79
N GLU A 708 40.83 18.22 -18.95
CA GLU A 708 40.26 18.96 -17.81
C GLU A 708 39.45 18.03 -16.90
N LEU A 709 38.65 17.12 -17.47
CA LEU A 709 37.77 16.27 -16.70
C LEU A 709 38.50 15.10 -16.02
N PHE A 710 39.37 14.39 -16.74
CA PHE A 710 39.92 13.09 -16.32
C PHE A 710 41.41 13.09 -16.00
N ASN A 711 42.18 14.04 -16.54
CA ASN A 711 43.65 14.06 -16.45
C ASN A 711 44.18 15.07 -15.42
N ARG A 712 43.55 15.11 -14.24
CA ARG A 712 43.98 15.93 -13.10
C ARG A 712 43.86 15.12 -11.81
N GLU A 713 44.72 15.45 -10.85
CA GLU A 713 44.56 14.95 -9.49
C GLU A 713 43.28 15.53 -8.91
N GLY A 714 42.44 14.67 -8.32
CA GLY A 714 41.17 15.13 -7.75
C GLY A 714 41.21 15.18 -6.23
N GLU A 715 40.37 16.05 -5.70
CA GLU A 715 40.06 16.14 -4.29
C GLU A 715 38.78 15.36 -3.98
N ALA A 716 38.66 14.89 -2.74
CA ALA A 716 37.43 14.28 -2.28
C ALA A 716 36.27 15.30 -2.38
N TRP A 717 35.16 14.87 -2.96
CA TRP A 717 33.97 15.70 -3.04
C TRP A 717 33.45 16.05 -1.63
N PRO A 718 32.84 17.24 -1.45
CA PRO A 718 32.30 17.61 -0.16
C PRO A 718 31.24 16.62 0.28
N GLU A 719 31.30 16.21 1.55
CA GLU A 719 30.28 15.34 2.14
C GLU A 719 28.93 16.07 2.16
N ALA A 720 27.95 15.52 1.45
CA ALA A 720 26.62 16.05 1.33
C ALA A 720 25.56 14.97 1.57
N ASP A 721 24.42 15.37 2.13
CA ASP A 721 23.25 14.52 2.24
C ASP A 721 22.68 14.19 0.85
N VAL A 722 22.73 15.17 -0.07
CA VAL A 722 22.28 15.04 -1.46
C VAL A 722 23.35 15.54 -2.42
N THR A 723 23.80 14.70 -3.34
CA THR A 723 24.68 15.05 -4.44
C THR A 723 23.96 14.84 -5.76
N ILE A 724 23.81 15.90 -6.56
CA ILE A 724 23.23 15.81 -7.91
C ILE A 724 24.34 16.09 -8.93
N VAL A 725 24.47 15.19 -9.90
CA VAL A 725 25.46 15.30 -10.99
C VAL A 725 24.72 15.43 -12.31
N ASP A 726 24.86 16.58 -12.94
CA ASP A 726 24.28 16.89 -14.25
C ASP A 726 25.26 16.53 -15.38
N LEU A 727 24.90 15.52 -16.14
CA LEU A 727 25.64 15.00 -17.31
C LEU A 727 25.18 15.61 -18.64
N ALA A 728 24.36 16.67 -18.65
CA ALA A 728 23.74 17.20 -19.88
C ALA A 728 24.72 17.52 -21.03
N TYR A 729 25.98 17.86 -20.74
CA TYR A 729 26.99 18.05 -21.78
C TYR A 729 27.46 16.72 -22.39
N LEU A 730 27.69 15.72 -21.54
CA LEU A 730 28.18 14.38 -21.92
C LEU A 730 27.10 13.49 -22.54
N SER A 731 25.82 13.82 -22.36
CA SER A 731 24.72 13.09 -23.01
C SER A 731 24.48 13.47 -24.47
N ARG A 732 25.40 14.20 -25.11
CA ARG A 732 25.35 14.56 -26.53
C ARG A 732 26.00 13.44 -27.36
N GLU A 733 25.55 13.29 -28.61
CA GLU A 733 26.18 12.35 -29.55
C GLU A 733 27.69 12.61 -29.66
N GLY A 734 28.48 11.54 -29.59
CA GLY A 734 29.95 11.57 -29.67
C GLY A 734 30.66 11.69 -28.32
N TYR A 735 29.94 11.75 -27.20
CA TYR A 735 30.50 11.78 -25.84
C TYR A 735 30.21 10.51 -25.02
N GLU A 736 29.80 9.43 -25.68
CA GLU A 736 29.35 8.19 -25.03
C GLU A 736 30.44 7.57 -24.14
N SER A 737 31.69 7.59 -24.62
CA SER A 737 32.86 7.07 -23.89
C SER A 737 33.19 7.90 -22.64
N GLN A 738 33.14 9.23 -22.77
CA GLN A 738 33.39 10.18 -21.69
C GLN A 738 32.28 10.10 -20.64
N MET A 739 31.03 9.92 -21.07
CA MET A 739 29.88 9.70 -20.18
C MET A 739 30.04 8.41 -19.37
N ALA A 740 30.43 7.32 -20.03
CA ALA A 740 30.72 6.05 -19.37
C ALA A 740 31.83 6.19 -18.31
N LEU A 741 32.91 6.88 -18.66
CA LEU A 741 34.05 7.12 -17.77
C LEU A 741 33.68 7.99 -16.57
N ALA A 742 32.88 9.04 -16.80
CA ALA A 742 32.36 9.89 -15.74
C ALA A 742 31.52 9.07 -14.75
N VAL A 743 30.61 8.23 -15.24
CA VAL A 743 29.77 7.37 -14.39
C VAL A 743 30.59 6.35 -13.60
N ILE A 744 31.66 5.77 -14.18
CA ILE A 744 32.60 4.90 -13.44
C ILE A 744 33.30 5.66 -12.31
N SER A 745 33.81 6.88 -12.59
CA SER A 745 34.48 7.70 -11.59
C SER A 745 33.52 8.06 -10.43
N LEU A 746 32.26 8.37 -10.74
CA LEU A 746 31.21 8.59 -9.74
C LEU A 746 30.94 7.33 -8.91
N ALA A 747 30.77 6.18 -9.56
CA ALA A 747 30.54 4.91 -8.88
C ALA A 747 31.71 4.54 -7.96
N ASN A 748 32.96 4.81 -8.36
CA ASN A 748 34.13 4.62 -7.51
C ASN A 748 34.14 5.56 -6.30
N THR A 749 33.75 6.82 -6.49
CA THR A 749 33.61 7.80 -5.39
C THR A 749 32.56 7.34 -4.39
N VAL A 750 31.39 6.91 -4.86
CA VAL A 750 30.32 6.33 -4.02
C VAL A 750 30.82 5.09 -3.31
N ASN A 751 31.59 4.24 -3.99
CA ASN A 751 32.13 3.03 -3.42
C ASN A 751 33.09 3.31 -2.25
N HIS A 752 34.00 4.27 -2.40
CA HIS A 752 34.91 4.67 -1.34
C HIS A 752 34.15 5.15 -0.10
N ILE A 753 33.09 5.94 -0.29
CA ILE A 753 32.21 6.38 0.79
C ILE A 753 31.49 5.19 1.44
N ALA A 754 30.99 4.26 0.64
CA ALA A 754 30.30 3.07 1.11
C ALA A 754 31.21 2.13 1.92
N GLU A 755 32.46 1.94 1.51
CA GLU A 755 33.45 1.13 2.24
C GLU A 755 33.86 1.78 3.56
N ARG A 756 34.05 3.11 3.57
CA ARG A 756 34.34 3.87 4.80
C ARG A 756 33.19 3.75 5.80
N ASP A 757 31.95 3.90 5.32
CA ASP A 757 30.75 3.98 6.14
C ASP A 757 30.06 2.61 6.34
N GLN A 758 30.72 1.49 5.98
CA GLN A 758 30.12 0.14 5.98
C GLN A 758 29.57 -0.31 7.34
N PHE A 759 30.05 0.29 8.44
CA PHE A 759 29.60 0.01 9.81
C PHE A 759 28.55 1.00 10.32
N GLU A 760 28.18 2.00 9.52
CA GLU A 760 27.13 2.95 9.83
C GLU A 760 25.74 2.39 9.47
N LYS A 761 24.70 2.90 10.14
CA LYS A 761 23.30 2.50 9.85
C LYS A 761 22.70 3.25 8.66
N ARG A 762 23.34 4.33 8.21
CA ARG A 762 22.83 5.19 7.14
C ARG A 762 23.10 4.52 5.79
N ASN A 763 22.04 4.29 5.02
CA ASN A 763 22.16 3.73 3.68
C ASN A 763 22.46 4.82 2.63
N THR A 764 23.00 4.37 1.49
CA THR A 764 23.28 5.22 0.33
C THR A 764 22.42 4.77 -0.85
N LEU A 765 21.82 5.73 -1.54
CA LEU A 765 21.10 5.52 -2.80
C LEU A 765 21.94 6.12 -3.93
N PHE A 766 22.26 5.29 -4.92
CA PHE A 766 22.92 5.71 -6.16
C PHE A 766 21.90 5.58 -7.29
N ASP A 767 21.31 6.72 -7.64
CA ASP A 767 20.24 6.85 -8.60
C ASP A 767 20.78 7.34 -9.94
N ILE A 768 20.36 6.69 -11.02
CA ILE A 768 20.69 7.08 -12.39
C ILE A 768 19.40 7.29 -13.17
N ASP A 769 19.09 8.54 -13.49
CA ASP A 769 18.03 8.87 -14.44
C ASP A 769 18.54 8.74 -15.88
N GLU A 770 17.68 8.28 -16.76
CA GLU A 770 18.03 7.85 -18.12
C GLU A 770 19.09 6.74 -18.16
N ALA A 771 18.91 5.71 -17.34
CA ALA A 771 19.85 4.60 -17.19
C ALA A 771 20.27 3.90 -18.51
N HIS A 772 19.51 4.04 -19.61
CA HIS A 772 19.93 3.57 -20.94
C HIS A 772 21.30 4.12 -21.36
N VAL A 773 21.65 5.33 -20.92
CA VAL A 773 22.98 5.94 -21.06
C VAL A 773 24.10 5.05 -20.51
N VAL A 774 23.84 4.39 -19.38
CA VAL A 774 24.82 3.56 -18.67
C VAL A 774 24.75 2.12 -19.12
N THR A 775 23.58 1.63 -19.50
CA THR A 775 23.37 0.20 -19.78
C THR A 775 23.53 -0.16 -21.25
N ALA A 776 23.43 0.81 -22.18
CA ALA A 776 23.71 0.59 -23.59
C ALA A 776 25.17 0.19 -23.86
N ASN A 777 26.11 0.63 -23.00
CA ASN A 777 27.53 0.31 -23.14
C ASN A 777 27.81 -1.13 -22.61
N PRO A 778 28.30 -2.05 -23.46
CA PRO A 778 28.57 -3.44 -23.08
C PRO A 778 29.61 -3.60 -21.95
N LEU A 779 30.46 -2.60 -21.72
CA LEU A 779 31.49 -2.64 -20.67
C LEU A 779 30.96 -2.18 -19.30
N LEU A 780 29.93 -1.32 -19.28
CA LEU A 780 29.37 -0.78 -18.04
C LEU A 780 28.40 -1.75 -17.35
N ALA A 781 27.61 -2.49 -18.11
CA ALA A 781 26.65 -3.44 -17.54
C ALA A 781 27.34 -4.50 -16.64
N PRO A 782 28.43 -5.18 -17.08
CA PRO A 782 29.19 -6.09 -16.22
C PRO A 782 29.83 -5.40 -15.01
N TYR A 783 30.33 -4.16 -15.19
CA TYR A 783 30.90 -3.36 -14.10
C TYR A 783 29.87 -3.10 -13.00
N PHE A 784 28.68 -2.63 -13.37
CA PHE A 784 27.60 -2.37 -12.42
C PHE A 784 27.01 -3.64 -11.81
N ALA A 785 26.99 -4.77 -12.53
CA ALA A 785 26.61 -6.06 -11.96
C ALA A 785 27.56 -6.45 -10.81
N LYS A 786 28.89 -6.35 -11.02
CA LYS A 786 29.88 -6.65 -9.98
C LYS A 786 29.79 -5.67 -8.80
N LYS A 787 29.71 -4.36 -9.08
CA LYS A 787 29.57 -3.34 -8.02
C LYS A 787 28.30 -3.52 -7.21
N SER A 788 27.17 -3.81 -7.85
CA SER A 788 25.89 -4.03 -7.17
C SER A 788 25.96 -5.21 -6.19
N LYS A 789 26.69 -6.28 -6.52
CA LYS A 789 26.87 -7.45 -5.62
C LYS A 789 27.55 -7.04 -4.31
N MET A 790 28.60 -6.23 -4.42
CA MET A 790 29.33 -5.69 -3.27
C MET A 790 28.50 -4.63 -2.52
N TRP A 791 27.87 -3.69 -3.22
CA TRP A 791 27.06 -2.62 -2.64
C TRP A 791 25.89 -3.12 -1.80
N ARG A 792 25.31 -4.27 -2.16
CA ARG A 792 24.33 -4.97 -1.33
C ARG A 792 24.84 -5.22 0.10
N LYS A 793 26.13 -5.54 0.29
CA LYS A 793 26.74 -5.76 1.61
C LYS A 793 27.06 -4.47 2.34
N LEU A 794 27.36 -3.40 1.60
CA LEU A 794 27.71 -2.07 2.11
C LEU A 794 26.49 -1.18 2.40
N GLY A 795 25.26 -1.67 2.18
CA GLY A 795 24.05 -0.87 2.36
C GLY A 795 23.91 0.27 1.33
N THR A 796 24.49 0.08 0.14
CA THR A 796 24.39 1.00 -1.00
C THR A 796 23.50 0.38 -2.06
N TRP A 797 22.56 1.16 -2.61
CA TRP A 797 21.51 0.63 -3.48
C TRP A 797 21.47 1.39 -4.80
N LEU A 798 21.74 0.67 -5.89
CA LEU A 798 21.57 1.15 -7.26
C LEU A 798 20.09 1.23 -7.64
N TRP A 799 19.64 2.42 -8.01
CA TRP A 799 18.29 2.71 -8.51
C TRP A 799 18.40 3.23 -9.95
N LEU A 800 17.79 2.53 -10.90
CA LEU A 800 17.87 2.85 -12.32
C LEU A 800 16.51 3.32 -12.83
N ALA A 801 16.46 4.49 -13.46
CA ALA A 801 15.25 5.01 -14.07
C ALA A 801 15.42 5.12 -15.60
N THR A 802 14.61 4.42 -16.38
CA THR A 802 14.71 4.41 -17.86
C THR A 802 13.36 4.59 -18.55
N GLN A 803 13.39 5.22 -19.73
CA GLN A 803 12.23 5.34 -20.62
C GLN A 803 12.17 4.26 -21.70
N ASN A 804 13.30 3.62 -22.01
CA ASN A 804 13.41 2.63 -23.06
C ASN A 804 14.21 1.42 -22.56
N LEU A 805 13.58 0.24 -22.54
CA LEU A 805 14.26 -1.02 -22.23
C LEU A 805 14.80 -1.72 -23.47
N LYS A 806 14.31 -1.38 -24.67
CA LYS A 806 14.74 -2.00 -25.92
C LYS A 806 16.24 -1.81 -26.17
N ASP A 807 16.77 -0.65 -25.80
CA ASP A 807 18.17 -0.26 -26.01
C ASP A 807 19.14 -0.99 -25.07
N PHE A 808 18.63 -1.72 -24.07
CA PHE A 808 19.47 -2.50 -23.17
C PHE A 808 19.94 -3.76 -23.90
N PRO A 809 21.26 -4.01 -23.95
CA PRO A 809 21.80 -5.23 -24.54
C PRO A 809 21.57 -6.43 -23.60
N ASP A 810 21.65 -7.65 -24.14
CA ASP A 810 21.41 -8.88 -23.36
C ASP A 810 22.40 -9.02 -22.18
N GLU A 811 23.62 -8.46 -22.31
CA GLU A 811 24.61 -8.42 -21.23
C GLU A 811 24.12 -7.65 -19.98
N SER A 812 23.12 -6.78 -20.11
CA SER A 812 22.49 -6.07 -18.98
C SER A 812 21.57 -6.96 -18.14
N GLU A 813 21.21 -8.16 -18.62
CA GLU A 813 20.35 -9.10 -17.90
C GLU A 813 20.91 -9.43 -16.52
N LYS A 814 22.23 -9.66 -16.42
CA LYS A 814 22.89 -9.96 -15.14
C LYS A 814 22.69 -8.85 -14.11
N MET A 815 22.78 -7.59 -14.54
CA MET A 815 22.58 -6.43 -13.67
C MET A 815 21.11 -6.27 -13.28
N LEU A 816 20.19 -6.40 -14.25
CA LEU A 816 18.75 -6.26 -14.03
C LEU A 816 18.17 -7.37 -13.14
N ASN A 817 18.70 -8.60 -13.23
CA ASN A 817 18.35 -9.71 -12.34
C ASN A 817 18.67 -9.43 -10.87
N MET A 818 19.57 -8.49 -10.57
CA MET A 818 19.88 -8.07 -9.20
C MET A 818 18.89 -7.04 -8.65
N ALA A 819 18.13 -6.38 -9.52
CA ALA A 819 17.04 -5.49 -9.13
C ALA A 819 15.85 -6.33 -8.68
N GLU A 820 15.69 -6.45 -7.35
CA GLU A 820 14.54 -7.14 -6.77
C GLU A 820 13.24 -6.35 -7.03
N TRP A 821 13.33 -5.02 -6.93
CA TRP A 821 12.20 -4.11 -7.05
C TRP A 821 12.08 -3.57 -8.46
N TRP A 822 10.92 -3.77 -9.07
CA TRP A 822 10.57 -3.20 -10.36
C TRP A 822 9.33 -2.34 -10.18
N ILE A 823 9.45 -1.06 -10.51
CA ILE A 823 8.33 -0.14 -10.58
C ILE A 823 8.09 0.15 -12.06
N CYS A 824 6.99 -0.36 -12.57
CA CYS A 824 6.63 -0.29 -13.98
C CYS A 824 5.41 0.62 -14.12
N LEU A 825 5.61 1.84 -14.60
CA LEU A 825 4.52 2.79 -14.88
C LEU A 825 3.72 2.35 -16.11
N THR A 826 2.56 2.97 -16.32
CA THR A 826 1.71 2.75 -17.52
C THR A 826 2.54 2.60 -18.81
N MET A 827 2.36 1.47 -19.49
CA MET A 827 3.14 1.12 -20.68
C MET A 827 2.28 0.39 -21.73
N PRO A 828 2.60 0.52 -23.03
CA PRO A 828 1.94 -0.21 -24.09
C PRO A 828 2.37 -1.71 -24.11
N PRO A 829 1.62 -2.59 -24.79
CA PRO A 829 1.89 -4.03 -24.77
C PRO A 829 3.29 -4.44 -25.25
N ASP A 830 3.86 -3.73 -26.22
CA ASP A 830 5.21 -3.97 -26.74
C ASP A 830 6.30 -3.74 -25.69
N GLU A 831 6.11 -2.77 -24.80
CA GLU A 831 7.02 -2.49 -23.69
C GLU A 831 6.89 -3.54 -22.56
N ILE A 832 5.70 -4.15 -22.38
CA ILE A 832 5.53 -5.28 -21.45
C ILE A 832 6.37 -6.47 -21.90
N GLU A 833 6.46 -6.73 -23.21
CA GLU A 833 7.34 -7.77 -23.74
C GLU A 833 8.83 -7.45 -23.53
N GLN A 834 9.23 -6.17 -23.53
CA GLN A 834 10.60 -5.78 -23.17
C GLN A 834 10.90 -6.04 -21.68
N VAL A 835 9.93 -5.84 -20.79
CA VAL A 835 10.06 -6.24 -19.38
C VAL A 835 10.20 -7.76 -19.27
N ALA A 836 9.37 -8.51 -20.01
CA ALA A 836 9.38 -9.97 -20.03
C ALA A 836 10.71 -10.57 -20.53
N ARG A 837 11.49 -9.81 -21.32
CA ARG A 837 12.84 -10.20 -21.76
C ARG A 837 13.82 -10.38 -20.60
N PHE A 838 13.69 -9.57 -19.54
CA PHE A 838 14.63 -9.53 -18.42
C PHE A 838 14.05 -10.09 -17.11
N ARG A 839 12.73 -10.22 -17.02
CA ARG A 839 12.05 -10.75 -15.83
C ARG A 839 10.96 -11.70 -16.26
N SER A 840 10.97 -12.92 -15.72
CA SER A 840 9.87 -13.86 -15.93
C SER A 840 8.58 -13.32 -15.31
N LEU A 841 7.55 -13.14 -16.15
CA LEU A 841 6.24 -12.63 -15.75
C LEU A 841 5.18 -13.72 -15.90
N THR A 842 4.34 -13.87 -14.88
CA THR A 842 3.09 -14.65 -15.01
C THR A 842 2.08 -13.91 -15.87
N GLU A 843 1.11 -14.64 -16.42
CA GLU A 843 0.02 -14.01 -17.21
C GLU A 843 -0.77 -12.98 -16.38
N GLU A 844 -0.96 -13.22 -15.08
CA GLU A 844 -1.58 -12.26 -14.16
C GLU A 844 -0.76 -10.97 -14.02
N GLN A 845 0.58 -11.08 -13.93
CA GLN A 845 1.46 -9.91 -13.88
C GLN A 845 1.42 -9.09 -15.17
N LYS A 846 1.38 -9.77 -16.33
CA LYS A 846 1.21 -9.09 -17.64
C LYS A 846 -0.13 -8.37 -17.73
N GLN A 847 -1.21 -9.01 -17.29
CA GLN A 847 -2.54 -8.40 -17.24
C GLN A 847 -2.57 -7.18 -16.30
N MET A 848 -1.93 -7.29 -15.13
CA MET A 848 -1.81 -6.17 -14.18
C MET A 848 -1.07 -4.98 -14.81
N LEU A 849 0.08 -5.22 -15.47
CA LEU A 849 0.85 -4.20 -16.18
C LEU A 849 0.02 -3.53 -17.28
N ALA A 850 -0.69 -4.31 -18.10
CA ALA A 850 -1.55 -3.82 -19.17
C ALA A 850 -2.75 -3.00 -18.66
N SER A 851 -3.20 -3.28 -17.43
CA SER A 851 -4.33 -2.59 -16.81
C SER A 851 -3.99 -1.19 -16.29
N ALA A 852 -2.71 -0.88 -16.06
CA ALA A 852 -2.29 0.43 -15.55
C ALA A 852 -2.60 1.54 -16.56
N LYS A 853 -3.20 2.65 -16.09
CA LYS A 853 -3.55 3.81 -16.91
C LYS A 853 -3.00 5.12 -16.33
N LYS A 854 -2.84 6.10 -17.22
CA LYS A 854 -2.66 7.51 -16.83
C LYS A 854 -4.02 8.20 -16.75
N GLY A 855 -4.29 8.89 -15.64
CA GLY A 855 -5.51 9.67 -15.49
C GLY A 855 -5.54 10.88 -16.42
N GLN A 856 -6.73 11.25 -16.88
CA GLN A 856 -6.94 12.47 -17.66
C GLN A 856 -6.53 13.75 -16.91
N LYS A 857 -6.27 14.83 -17.64
CA LYS A 857 -6.04 16.15 -17.05
C LYS A 857 -7.38 16.79 -16.71
N VAL A 858 -7.65 17.03 -15.42
CA VAL A 858 -8.82 17.80 -14.97
C VAL A 858 -8.34 19.20 -14.58
N ASN A 859 -9.01 20.23 -15.08
CA ASN A 859 -8.58 21.62 -14.94
C ASN A 859 -7.12 21.82 -15.36
N GLY A 860 -6.61 21.03 -16.33
CA GLY A 860 -5.23 21.02 -16.83
C GLY A 860 -4.17 20.41 -15.89
N ILE A 861 -4.57 19.65 -14.87
CA ILE A 861 -3.68 18.92 -13.95
C ILE A 861 -3.88 17.42 -14.13
N PRO A 862 -2.82 16.61 -14.31
CA PRO A 862 -2.95 15.16 -14.30
C PRO A 862 -3.54 14.68 -12.97
N CYS A 863 -4.63 13.90 -13.03
CA CYS A 863 -5.25 13.39 -11.81
C CYS A 863 -4.34 12.39 -11.09
N TYR A 864 -3.73 11.47 -11.84
CA TYR A 864 -2.86 10.42 -11.33
C TYR A 864 -2.06 9.74 -12.45
N THR A 865 -1.02 9.00 -12.06
CA THR A 865 -0.37 7.97 -12.89
C THR A 865 -0.48 6.64 -12.15
N GLU A 866 -0.88 5.56 -12.84
CA GLU A 866 -0.78 4.20 -12.30
C GLU A 866 0.52 3.53 -12.71
N GLY A 867 0.94 2.58 -11.88
CA GLY A 867 2.01 1.65 -12.18
C GLY A 867 1.84 0.36 -11.38
N VAL A 868 2.73 -0.58 -11.62
CA VAL A 868 2.81 -1.85 -10.89
C VAL A 868 4.15 -1.93 -10.19
N VAL A 869 4.13 -2.23 -8.90
CA VAL A 869 5.33 -2.61 -8.15
C VAL A 869 5.42 -4.13 -8.10
N MET A 870 6.58 -4.66 -8.47
CA MET A 870 6.90 -6.09 -8.44
C MET A 870 8.18 -6.33 -7.66
N GLY A 871 8.09 -7.08 -6.57
CA GLY A 871 9.19 -7.55 -5.73
C GLY A 871 9.00 -9.03 -5.39
N SER A 872 9.90 -9.62 -4.59
CA SER A 872 9.77 -11.03 -4.19
C SER A 872 8.48 -11.31 -3.42
N ASN A 873 8.06 -10.35 -2.60
CA ASN A 873 6.98 -10.51 -1.62
C ASN A 873 5.77 -9.61 -1.93
N LEU A 874 5.81 -8.82 -3.01
CA LEU A 874 4.75 -7.87 -3.36
C LEU A 874 4.58 -7.80 -4.87
N ASN A 875 3.34 -7.93 -5.33
CA ASN A 875 2.93 -7.57 -6.69
C ASN A 875 1.65 -6.77 -6.57
N ALA A 876 1.69 -5.48 -6.84
CA ALA A 876 0.54 -4.61 -6.62
C ALA A 876 0.47 -3.47 -7.63
N LEU A 877 -0.75 -3.19 -8.08
CA LEU A 877 -1.06 -1.97 -8.83
C LEU A 877 -1.22 -0.81 -7.85
N PHE A 878 -0.50 0.27 -8.11
CA PHE A 878 -0.58 1.50 -7.34
C PHE A 878 -0.98 2.69 -8.24
N ARG A 879 -1.44 3.73 -7.58
CA ARG A 879 -1.84 5.02 -8.15
C ARG A 879 -1.07 6.11 -7.41
N SER A 880 -0.23 6.82 -8.16
CA SER A 880 0.51 7.97 -7.66
C SER A 880 -0.38 9.21 -7.71
N VAL A 881 -0.80 9.68 -6.53
CA VAL A 881 -1.55 10.93 -6.33
C VAL A 881 -0.77 11.80 -5.33
N PRO A 882 0.37 12.37 -5.73
CA PRO A 882 1.20 13.10 -4.78
C PRO A 882 0.64 14.49 -4.41
N PRO A 883 1.04 15.02 -3.24
CA PRO A 883 0.88 16.42 -2.89
C PRO A 883 1.38 17.35 -4.00
N SER A 884 0.71 18.49 -4.17
CA SER A 884 0.99 19.43 -5.26
C SER A 884 2.41 19.98 -5.22
N LEU A 885 3.01 20.08 -4.03
CA LEU A 885 4.41 20.49 -3.86
C LEU A 885 5.37 19.55 -4.58
N TYR A 886 5.26 18.24 -4.35
CA TYR A 886 6.17 17.26 -4.95
C TYR A 886 5.97 17.13 -6.47
N LEU A 887 4.74 17.38 -6.95
CA LEU A 887 4.51 17.53 -8.39
C LEU A 887 5.24 18.75 -8.94
N ALA A 888 5.09 19.92 -8.31
CA ALA A 888 5.73 21.15 -8.77
C ALA A 888 7.26 21.05 -8.80
N LEU A 889 7.87 20.30 -7.87
CA LEU A 889 9.30 20.01 -7.87
C LEU A 889 9.72 19.10 -9.04
N GLY A 890 8.87 18.16 -9.46
CA GLY A 890 9.11 17.23 -10.55
C GLY A 890 8.58 17.66 -11.93
N MET A 891 8.06 18.89 -12.05
CA MET A 891 7.53 19.45 -13.30
C MET A 891 8.67 19.96 -14.19
N THR A 892 9.06 19.20 -15.22
CA THR A 892 10.25 19.46 -16.05
C THR A 892 9.95 19.84 -17.50
N GLU A 893 8.66 19.86 -17.90
CA GLU A 893 8.25 20.16 -19.28
C GLU A 893 8.52 21.61 -19.66
N LYS A 894 8.60 21.88 -20.97
CA LYS A 894 8.98 23.20 -21.50
C LYS A 894 8.01 24.32 -21.09
N ASP A 895 6.71 24.05 -21.14
CA ASP A 895 5.65 24.98 -20.71
C ASP A 895 5.67 25.22 -19.20
N GLU A 896 5.96 24.18 -18.41
CA GLU A 896 6.09 24.26 -16.96
C GLU A 896 7.30 25.12 -16.54
N LYS A 897 8.44 24.94 -17.21
CA LYS A 897 9.64 25.80 -17.05
C LYS A 897 9.35 27.25 -17.45
N ALA A 898 8.58 27.47 -18.52
CA ALA A 898 8.18 28.81 -18.95
C ALA A 898 7.29 29.50 -17.91
N GLN A 899 6.28 28.78 -17.38
CA GLN A 899 5.40 29.28 -16.32
C GLN A 899 6.19 29.74 -15.09
N ARG A 900 7.14 28.92 -14.62
CA ARG A 900 8.00 29.29 -13.48
C ARG A 900 8.83 30.53 -13.78
N ARG A 901 9.40 30.62 -14.98
CA ARG A 901 10.21 31.79 -15.39
C ARG A 901 9.39 33.08 -15.45
N GLU A 902 8.12 33.01 -15.84
CA GLU A 902 7.21 34.16 -15.80
C GLU A 902 6.94 34.61 -14.37
N LEU A 903 6.70 33.67 -13.45
CA LEU A 903 6.52 33.97 -12.02
C LEU A 903 7.77 34.60 -11.40
N MET A 904 8.96 34.06 -11.70
CA MET A 904 10.23 34.62 -11.25
C MET A 904 10.40 36.08 -11.70
N LYS A 905 10.07 36.37 -12.98
CA LYS A 905 10.13 37.75 -13.51
C LYS A 905 9.10 38.66 -12.85
N ALA A 906 7.88 38.17 -12.63
CA ALA A 906 6.78 38.96 -12.09
C ALA A 906 6.96 39.29 -10.60
N HIS A 907 7.51 38.35 -9.81
CA HIS A 907 7.61 38.47 -8.35
C HIS A 907 9.03 38.69 -7.83
N GLY A 908 10.05 38.66 -8.71
CA GLY A 908 11.45 38.82 -8.30
C GLY A 908 11.95 37.71 -7.37
N CYS A 909 11.39 36.50 -7.50
CA CYS A 909 11.66 35.37 -6.61
C CYS A 909 12.60 34.32 -7.25
N THR A 910 13.11 33.42 -6.43
CA THR A 910 13.91 32.26 -6.84
C THR A 910 13.06 31.22 -7.57
N GLU A 911 13.71 30.29 -8.29
CA GLU A 911 12.99 29.22 -9.00
C GLU A 911 12.23 28.30 -8.03
N LEU A 912 12.79 28.03 -6.85
CA LEU A 912 12.13 27.26 -5.80
C LEU A 912 10.88 27.96 -5.25
N GLU A 913 10.95 29.28 -5.00
CA GLU A 913 9.79 30.06 -4.56
C GLU A 913 8.71 30.09 -5.64
N ALA A 914 9.10 30.22 -6.92
CA ALA A 914 8.16 30.09 -8.03
C ALA A 914 7.50 28.69 -8.07
N ALA A 915 8.25 27.62 -7.77
CA ALA A 915 7.67 26.27 -7.65
C ALA A 915 6.65 26.17 -6.49
N PHE A 916 6.88 26.82 -5.34
CA PHE A 916 5.89 26.91 -4.27
C PHE A 916 4.62 27.65 -4.72
N MET A 917 4.75 28.70 -5.53
CA MET A 917 3.60 29.40 -6.10
C MET A 917 2.82 28.52 -7.07
N VAL A 918 3.52 27.74 -7.92
CA VAL A 918 2.89 26.73 -8.79
C VAL A 918 2.15 25.68 -7.96
N ALA A 919 2.74 25.17 -6.89
CA ALA A 919 2.09 24.19 -5.99
C ALA A 919 0.79 24.73 -5.40
N ARG A 920 0.77 25.99 -4.95
CA ARG A 920 -0.45 26.65 -4.44
C ARG A 920 -1.51 26.82 -5.52
N GLU A 921 -1.10 27.11 -6.75
CA GLU A 921 -2.03 27.22 -7.88
C GLU A 921 -2.61 25.86 -8.28
N LEU A 922 -1.79 24.79 -8.24
CA LEU A 922 -2.26 23.43 -8.44
C LEU A 922 -3.31 23.04 -7.39
N ASP A 923 -3.08 23.40 -6.13
CA ASP A 923 -4.07 23.20 -5.06
C ASP A 923 -5.37 23.98 -5.32
N ARG A 924 -5.31 25.24 -5.75
CA ARG A 924 -6.51 26.00 -6.13
C ARG A 924 -7.30 25.33 -7.26
N ARG A 925 -6.62 24.88 -8.31
CA ARG A 925 -7.22 24.17 -9.46
C ARG A 925 -7.78 22.80 -9.09
N ARG A 926 -7.24 22.15 -8.05
CA ARG A 926 -7.78 20.93 -7.42
C ARG A 926 -8.97 21.21 -6.48
N GLY A 927 -9.34 22.49 -6.26
CA GLY A 927 -10.39 22.86 -5.30
C GLY A 927 -9.94 22.80 -3.83
N THR A 928 -8.63 22.80 -3.58
CA THR A 928 -8.02 22.58 -2.26
C THR A 928 -7.36 23.83 -1.69
N GLY A 929 -7.20 24.88 -2.52
CA GLY A 929 -6.49 26.12 -2.16
C GLY A 929 -7.03 26.92 -0.97
N ALA A 930 -8.30 26.77 -0.58
CA ALA A 930 -8.84 27.43 0.63
C ALA A 930 -8.30 26.84 1.95
N VAL A 931 -7.73 25.63 1.91
CA VAL A 931 -7.05 25.00 3.06
C VAL A 931 -5.60 25.50 3.19
N ASN A 932 -5.10 26.29 2.22
CA ASN A 932 -3.73 26.81 2.19
C ASN A 932 -3.56 28.19 2.82
N GLU A 933 -4.60 28.77 3.42
CA GLU A 933 -4.56 30.10 4.06
C GLU A 933 -4.56 30.05 5.60
N ILE A 934 -4.43 28.85 6.20
CA ILE A 934 -4.34 28.65 7.66
C ILE A 934 -2.92 28.28 8.06
#